data_AF-C5FC42-F1
#
_entry.id   AF-C5FC42-F1
#
_cell.length_a   1.000
_cell.length_b   1.000
_cell.length_c   1.000
_cell.angle_alpha   90.00
_cell.angle_beta   90.00
_cell.angle_gamma   90.00
#
_symmetry.space_group_name_H-M   'P 1'
#
loop_
_entity.id
_entity.type
_entity.pdbx_description
1 polymer ?
#
loop_
_entity_poly.entity_id
_entity_poly.type
_entity_poly.pdbx_seq_one_letter_code
_entity_poly.pdbx_strand_id
1 'polypeptide(L)'
;MADTSKTASSCCRSGSPKMQVPRINIPTEGLKTTLLVNNIHCSSCVAYAKEVLHVLPHINDIEISILAHEVTVHHGSETTTSDLVKALSDAAFEVYHADTYNQSGVKVGDLDTSSSVGSPWPESGLLNSPRSRKILGRLRSASPDTRKSHHIANCLVCRQEYEAGSNLGHKGDRLGVPHPSQESHIETPKRTPTPQLPGPVSRSAVAPVVLAKDPLSIGGMTCASCANAVTAEIQSSSHVVSATVSLITNSAEVLFQGPKENIDKVIRQVKDIGFEASVEKVSLQQGPLKDAYVANVSIKGMTCSSCVGSVTRALDACPYITNATIHLLGNSGRVEFQGKENLNDIVTRIEDLGFEATIVDCGSLADDSPASEEGAKRRTIQVKIDGMFCPHCPQKVVDALKGISDGAVTIDNELTLQDPVLTLSYTPNSPSMTIRNILSTIDAANEVFKTTVYHPPTIEDRSKAMQMHEQRRLLVRLLFTFIVAIPEFLIGILWMSLVPKSNSIRKYLEEPMWVGSVSRAEWALFILTTPVMFFGTDVFHARAFKEIRALWRPGSRVPILRRFYRFGSMNMLISAGTMVAYFASLAVLILKSRIPADEHGSGDIVTYFDTVVFLTLFILVGRALEAYSKAKTGDAVAMLGKLRPSDAILVLDHIPSDQVDPNNSTIQRIVVDLLELGDVVVIPHGGSPPADGIITGTDSYKFDESSLTGESMPVTKSKGDKVFSGSVNVGRPVSIQITDLGSTSMLDQIVAVVREGQAKRAPVERIADAITGYFVPTITLIAILTFVIWLSLGQSGVLPPDYLDSEQGGWPFWSLQFAIAVFVVACPCGLALAAPTALFVGGGLAAKRGILVRGGGEAFQEASRLDSIVFDKTGTLTEGGALRVSDHEVLVTDERDREIAWALGKALEESSTHPIARAIVEFCTERSSATIKEASVEEIPGHGMKGVFTVHLNGSDEGLEYEASIGNQRLVELLGREDPDIYFLPSILSRYHSAGKSSAILSIRKANDSAKFVPAIIFATSDPLRHEAAQVVSQLQARNIDVHMCTGDNEITAHAVASVLGIPRSNVMANVLPSQKAEYIKKIQNNELGIRAQASSTNSKSKNKRNIVTFVGDGTNDSPALAAADVSIAMASGSDVAVNTAGFILLNSDLNTILDLCKLSRRVFNRVRWNFLWAAIYNVSLIPVAAGVFYPIVSGHTVRDGMIVNRHWRLDPVWAALAMALSSVSVVCSSLALRVEFTAGIRRLLRKANR
;
A
#
# COMPACT_ATOMS: atom_id res chain seq x y z
N MET A 1 -30.81 7.35 67.82
CA MET A 1 -32.22 7.81 67.83
C MET A 1 -32.77 7.45 66.46
N ALA A 2 -33.69 6.48 66.29
CA ALA A 2 -35.00 6.25 66.94
C ALA A 2 -36.14 6.90 66.11
N ASP A 3 -37.23 6.20 65.76
CA ASP A 3 -37.51 4.75 65.88
C ASP A 3 -38.74 4.31 65.04
N THR A 4 -38.97 2.99 64.90
CA THR A 4 -40.22 2.28 64.50
C THR A 4 -40.77 2.55 63.07
N SER A 5 -41.63 1.70 62.48
CA SER A 5 -42.34 0.46 62.88
C SER A 5 -42.23 -0.61 61.76
N LYS A 6 -42.06 -1.93 62.00
CA LYS A 6 -42.96 -2.94 62.64
C LYS A 6 -44.31 -3.11 61.89
N THR A 7 -44.86 -4.31 61.60
CA THR A 7 -44.45 -5.72 61.91
C THR A 7 -45.26 -6.78 61.13
N ALA A 8 -44.71 -8.01 61.02
CA ALA A 8 -45.42 -9.32 61.01
C ALA A 8 -46.32 -9.67 59.79
N SER A 9 -46.65 -10.93 59.44
CA SER A 9 -46.24 -12.32 59.83
C SER A 9 -46.91 -13.30 58.83
N SER A 10 -46.52 -14.55 58.59
CA SER A 10 -45.35 -15.43 58.87
C SER A 10 -45.44 -16.61 57.85
N CYS A 11 -44.78 -17.78 57.86
CA CYS A 11 -43.86 -18.53 58.74
C CYS A 11 -43.01 -19.46 57.80
N CYS A 12 -42.33 -20.59 58.12
CA CYS A 12 -42.20 -21.40 59.34
C CYS A 12 -40.75 -21.89 59.58
N ARG A 13 -40.37 -23.14 59.22
CA ARG A 13 -39.10 -23.77 59.66
C ARG A 13 -38.52 -24.85 58.73
N SER A 14 -37.19 -24.99 58.87
CA SER A 14 -36.36 -26.22 58.77
C SER A 14 -36.09 -26.91 57.43
N GLY A 15 -34.80 -27.16 57.18
CA GLY A 15 -34.27 -28.05 56.13
C GLY A 15 -32.78 -27.78 55.90
N SER A 16 -31.89 -28.71 56.22
CA SER A 16 -30.45 -28.59 55.92
C SER A 16 -30.14 -29.07 54.50
N PRO A 17 -29.15 -28.48 53.79
CA PRO A 17 -28.85 -28.86 52.41
C PRO A 17 -28.18 -30.23 52.33
N LYS A 18 -28.64 -31.06 51.39
CA LYS A 18 -27.92 -32.22 50.86
C LYS A 18 -27.79 -32.09 49.35
N MET A 19 -26.74 -32.70 48.80
CA MET A 19 -26.37 -32.62 47.38
C MET A 19 -27.51 -33.09 46.45
N GLN A 20 -27.68 -32.37 45.34
CA GLN A 20 -28.16 -32.94 44.09
C GLN A 20 -27.18 -32.62 42.96
N VAL A 21 -27.16 -33.52 41.97
CA VAL A 21 -26.17 -33.56 40.88
C VAL A 21 -26.46 -32.44 39.87
N PRO A 22 -25.43 -31.77 39.29
CA PRO A 22 -25.66 -30.84 38.18
C PRO A 22 -26.33 -31.56 37.00
N ARG A 23 -27.40 -30.96 36.46
CA ARG A 23 -27.98 -31.43 35.20
C ARG A 23 -26.95 -31.22 34.09
N ILE A 24 -26.77 -32.24 33.26
CA ILE A 24 -26.05 -32.11 31.99
C ILE A 24 -26.96 -31.28 31.07
N ASN A 25 -26.54 -30.06 30.75
CA ASN A 25 -27.14 -29.32 29.65
C ASN A 25 -26.74 -30.01 28.35
N ILE A 26 -27.73 -30.49 27.60
CA ILE A 26 -27.57 -30.90 26.21
C ILE A 26 -27.18 -29.62 25.42
N PRO A 27 -26.18 -29.67 24.52
CA PRO A 27 -25.88 -28.52 23.67
C PRO A 27 -27.06 -28.25 22.75
N THR A 28 -27.64 -27.05 22.87
CA THR A 28 -28.63 -26.56 21.91
C THR A 28 -27.95 -26.22 20.58
N GLU A 29 -28.62 -26.50 19.47
CA GLU A 29 -28.09 -26.19 18.13
C GLU A 29 -27.89 -24.67 17.99
N GLY A 30 -26.64 -24.26 17.76
CA GLY A 30 -26.28 -22.86 17.57
C GLY A 30 -26.43 -22.44 16.12
N LEU A 31 -27.22 -21.40 15.88
CA LEU A 31 -27.35 -20.73 14.60
C LEU A 31 -26.36 -19.56 14.52
N LYS A 32 -25.79 -19.31 13.34
CA LYS A 32 -24.92 -18.17 13.03
C LYS A 32 -25.62 -17.26 12.04
N THR A 33 -26.10 -16.10 12.49
CA THR A 33 -26.78 -15.10 11.65
C THR A 33 -25.88 -13.92 11.32
N THR A 34 -25.51 -13.76 10.05
CA THR A 34 -24.75 -12.63 9.52
C THR A 34 -25.70 -11.57 8.97
N LEU A 35 -25.75 -10.39 9.60
CA LEU A 35 -26.59 -9.25 9.21
C LEU A 35 -25.74 -8.17 8.54
N LEU A 36 -26.04 -7.76 7.31
CA LEU A 36 -25.30 -6.74 6.56
C LEU A 36 -25.73 -5.33 7.01
N VAL A 37 -24.89 -4.59 7.73
CA VAL A 37 -25.18 -3.33 8.45
C VAL A 37 -24.38 -2.11 7.95
N ASN A 38 -24.86 -1.50 6.87
CA ASN A 38 -24.19 -0.55 5.95
C ASN A 38 -23.69 0.79 6.53
N ASN A 39 -23.69 0.97 7.85
CA ASN A 39 -23.35 2.22 8.53
C ASN A 39 -22.58 2.07 9.86
N ILE A 40 -22.07 0.86 10.17
CA ILE A 40 -20.99 0.67 11.14
C ILE A 40 -19.71 1.27 10.52
N HIS A 41 -19.02 2.19 11.20
CA HIS A 41 -17.88 2.90 10.59
C HIS A 41 -16.78 3.33 11.58
N CYS A 42 -16.84 2.88 12.84
CA CYS A 42 -15.79 3.06 13.85
C CYS A 42 -15.94 2.00 14.96
N SER A 43 -14.89 1.71 15.72
CA SER A 43 -14.95 0.75 16.86
C SER A 43 -16.01 1.11 17.91
N SER A 44 -16.43 2.37 17.97
CA SER A 44 -17.52 2.85 18.82
C SER A 44 -18.92 2.44 18.32
N CYS A 45 -19.05 2.08 17.03
CA CYS A 45 -20.19 1.36 16.46
C CYS A 45 -20.14 -0.14 16.75
N VAL A 46 -18.98 -0.82 16.65
CA VAL A 46 -18.82 -2.24 17.04
C VAL A 46 -19.23 -2.46 18.48
N ALA A 47 -18.66 -1.66 19.39
CA ALA A 47 -19.00 -1.72 20.81
C ALA A 47 -20.51 -1.52 21.03
N TYR A 48 -21.18 -0.69 20.20
CA TYR A 48 -22.62 -0.49 20.31
C TYR A 48 -23.44 -1.67 19.82
N ALA A 49 -23.14 -2.21 18.64
CA ALA A 49 -23.92 -3.31 18.09
C ALA A 49 -23.75 -4.60 18.93
N LYS A 50 -22.56 -4.85 19.52
CA LYS A 50 -22.37 -5.92 20.51
C LYS A 50 -23.17 -5.67 21.80
N GLU A 51 -23.14 -4.45 22.32
CA GLU A 51 -23.89 -4.01 23.52
C GLU A 51 -25.41 -4.08 23.34
N VAL A 52 -25.91 -3.77 22.15
CA VAL A 52 -27.33 -3.85 21.77
C VAL A 52 -27.80 -5.30 21.68
N LEU A 53 -27.03 -6.15 21.01
CA LEU A 53 -27.40 -7.54 20.80
C LEU A 53 -27.27 -8.36 22.10
N HIS A 54 -26.28 -8.12 22.96
CA HIS A 54 -26.14 -8.81 24.25
C HIS A 54 -27.33 -8.66 25.22
N VAL A 55 -28.31 -7.79 24.92
CA VAL A 55 -29.57 -7.67 25.68
C VAL A 55 -30.60 -8.75 25.27
N LEU A 56 -30.47 -9.35 24.09
CA LEU A 56 -31.35 -10.44 23.64
C LEU A 56 -30.96 -11.77 24.30
N PRO A 57 -31.95 -12.63 24.62
CA PRO A 57 -31.69 -13.91 25.26
C PRO A 57 -31.01 -14.91 24.31
N HIS A 58 -30.30 -15.88 24.89
CA HIS A 58 -29.69 -17.00 24.18
C HIS A 58 -28.73 -16.65 23.03
N ILE A 59 -28.12 -15.47 23.05
CA ILE A 59 -26.95 -15.14 22.22
C ILE A 59 -25.68 -15.66 22.92
N ASN A 60 -24.90 -16.43 22.18
CA ASN A 60 -23.68 -17.10 22.63
C ASN A 60 -22.43 -16.26 22.30
N ASP A 61 -22.38 -15.65 21.11
CA ASP A 61 -21.32 -14.71 20.71
C ASP A 61 -21.83 -13.72 19.64
N ILE A 62 -21.14 -12.59 19.50
CA ILE A 62 -21.44 -11.51 18.55
C ILE A 62 -20.12 -11.03 17.94
N GLU A 63 -19.77 -11.53 16.76
CA GLU A 63 -18.69 -11.03 15.90
C GLU A 63 -19.20 -9.80 15.14
N ILE A 64 -18.44 -8.69 15.03
CA ILE A 64 -18.93 -7.49 14.30
C ILE A 64 -17.87 -6.87 13.40
N SER A 65 -18.21 -6.88 12.12
CA SER A 65 -17.42 -6.44 10.99
C SER A 65 -17.83 -5.04 10.56
N ILE A 66 -16.93 -4.07 10.73
CA ILE A 66 -17.21 -2.67 10.32
C ILE A 66 -17.39 -2.51 8.81
N LEU A 67 -16.90 -3.46 8.02
CA LEU A 67 -16.04 -3.05 6.92
C LEU A 67 -16.43 -3.64 5.55
N ALA A 68 -16.89 -4.90 5.48
CA ALA A 68 -17.98 -5.36 4.61
C ALA A 68 -19.34 -4.83 5.11
N HIS A 69 -19.35 -4.32 6.35
CA HIS A 69 -20.52 -3.86 7.08
C HIS A 69 -21.41 -5.04 7.47
N GLU A 70 -20.98 -5.86 8.44
CA GLU A 70 -21.64 -7.10 8.85
C GLU A 70 -21.67 -7.26 10.38
N VAL A 71 -22.73 -7.88 10.91
CA VAL A 71 -22.92 -8.20 12.33
C VAL A 71 -23.30 -9.67 12.42
N THR A 72 -22.42 -10.48 12.99
CA THR A 72 -22.50 -11.93 12.91
C THR A 72 -22.76 -12.51 14.31
N VAL A 73 -23.95 -13.03 14.51
CA VAL A 73 -24.49 -13.41 15.81
C VAL A 73 -24.58 -14.93 15.90
N HIS A 74 -23.91 -15.53 16.88
CA HIS A 74 -24.11 -16.93 17.23
C HIS A 74 -25.17 -17.01 18.33
N HIS A 75 -26.29 -17.66 18.08
CA HIS A 75 -27.45 -17.69 18.98
C HIS A 75 -28.16 -19.06 19.00
N GLY A 76 -28.90 -19.32 20.08
CA GLY A 76 -29.83 -20.43 20.15
C GLY A 76 -31.09 -20.20 19.32
N SER A 77 -31.84 -21.27 19.08
CA SER A 77 -33.08 -21.30 18.28
C SER A 77 -34.27 -20.51 18.86
N GLU A 78 -34.16 -19.95 20.08
CA GLU A 78 -35.20 -19.09 20.67
C GLU A 78 -35.17 -17.63 20.16
N THR A 79 -34.03 -17.16 19.64
CA THR A 79 -33.89 -15.81 19.06
C THR A 79 -33.95 -15.90 17.54
N THR A 80 -34.82 -15.10 16.89
CA THR A 80 -35.01 -15.18 15.43
C THR A 80 -34.17 -14.16 14.66
N THR A 81 -33.90 -14.44 13.38
CA THR A 81 -33.26 -13.51 12.42
C THR A 81 -33.93 -12.13 12.44
N SER A 82 -35.27 -12.09 12.54
CA SER A 82 -36.07 -10.86 12.64
C SER A 82 -35.83 -10.06 13.92
N ASP A 83 -35.59 -10.72 15.07
CA ASP A 83 -35.31 -10.03 16.33
C ASP A 83 -33.93 -9.37 16.30
N LEU A 84 -32.95 -10.03 15.67
CA LEU A 84 -31.60 -9.50 15.45
C LEU A 84 -31.61 -8.28 14.49
N VAL A 85 -32.32 -8.39 13.36
CA VAL A 85 -32.57 -7.27 12.42
C VAL A 85 -33.17 -6.09 13.18
N LYS A 86 -34.20 -6.35 13.98
CA LYS A 86 -34.95 -5.31 14.70
C LYS A 86 -34.10 -4.61 15.76
N ALA A 87 -33.41 -5.37 16.61
CA ALA A 87 -32.58 -4.80 17.67
C ALA A 87 -31.47 -3.88 17.12
N LEU A 88 -30.83 -4.28 16.00
CA LEU A 88 -29.87 -3.43 15.30
C LEU A 88 -30.56 -2.20 14.68
N SER A 89 -31.68 -2.37 13.99
CA SER A 89 -32.43 -1.26 13.38
C SER A 89 -32.84 -0.20 14.42
N ASP A 90 -33.33 -0.63 15.58
CA ASP A 90 -33.68 0.24 16.72
C ASP A 90 -32.45 0.97 17.32
N ALA A 91 -31.24 0.43 17.10
CA ALA A 91 -29.96 1.06 17.41
C ALA A 91 -29.42 1.97 16.29
N ALA A 92 -30.24 2.32 15.30
CA ALA A 92 -29.91 3.12 14.12
C ALA A 92 -28.83 2.49 13.21
N PHE A 93 -28.74 1.16 13.21
CA PHE A 93 -27.89 0.39 12.33
C PHE A 93 -28.66 0.03 11.04
N GLU A 94 -28.11 0.38 9.88
CA GLU A 94 -28.75 0.19 8.56
C GLU A 94 -28.56 -1.26 8.13
N VAL A 95 -29.33 -2.17 8.71
CA VAL A 95 -29.42 -3.54 8.20
C VAL A 95 -30.00 -3.50 6.79
N TYR A 96 -29.41 -4.28 5.87
CA TYR A 96 -29.86 -4.45 4.48
C TYR A 96 -30.26 -5.90 4.18
N HIS A 97 -29.48 -6.87 4.67
CA HIS A 97 -29.68 -8.30 4.44
C HIS A 97 -29.34 -9.08 5.72
N ALA A 98 -29.87 -10.29 5.91
CA ALA A 98 -29.56 -11.12 7.06
C ALA A 98 -29.64 -12.62 6.74
N ASP A 99 -28.51 -13.30 6.89
CA ASP A 99 -28.28 -14.69 6.47
C ASP A 99 -28.02 -15.58 7.68
N THR A 100 -28.88 -16.56 7.92
CA THR A 100 -28.78 -17.49 9.05
C THR A 100 -28.27 -18.84 8.58
N TYR A 101 -27.20 -19.34 9.19
CA TYR A 101 -26.57 -20.64 8.94
C TYR A 101 -26.66 -21.54 10.19
N ASN A 102 -26.61 -22.86 10.00
CA ASN A 102 -26.46 -23.83 11.09
C ASN A 102 -24.98 -24.23 11.30
N GLN A 103 -24.72 -25.09 12.28
CA GLN A 103 -23.37 -25.57 12.62
C GLN A 103 -22.68 -26.38 11.51
N SER A 104 -23.42 -26.88 10.51
CA SER A 104 -22.87 -27.54 9.32
C SER A 104 -22.68 -26.60 8.12
N GLY A 105 -22.81 -25.28 8.31
CA GLY A 105 -22.57 -24.26 7.28
C GLY A 105 -23.69 -24.12 6.24
N VAL A 106 -24.84 -24.78 6.43
CA VAL A 106 -25.98 -24.71 5.52
C VAL A 106 -26.82 -23.47 5.85
N LYS A 107 -27.14 -22.65 4.83
CA LYS A 107 -28.04 -21.50 4.97
C LYS A 107 -29.47 -21.97 5.27
N VAL A 108 -29.99 -21.61 6.44
CA VAL A 108 -31.32 -21.95 6.97
C VAL A 108 -32.30 -20.78 6.92
N GLY A 109 -31.79 -19.54 6.82
CA GLY A 109 -32.58 -18.32 6.76
C GLY A 109 -31.96 -17.26 5.87
N ASP A 110 -32.82 -16.44 5.25
CA ASP A 110 -32.51 -15.34 4.32
C ASP A 110 -33.56 -14.25 4.55
N LEU A 111 -33.14 -13.01 4.80
CA LEU A 111 -34.05 -11.89 5.06
C LEU A 111 -33.53 -10.57 4.48
N ASP A 112 -33.98 -10.24 3.27
CA ASP A 112 -33.70 -8.96 2.60
C ASP A 112 -34.62 -7.83 3.09
N THR A 113 -34.05 -6.93 3.88
CA THR A 113 -34.72 -5.78 4.50
C THR A 113 -34.81 -4.55 3.59
N SER A 114 -34.16 -4.56 2.41
CA SER A 114 -34.30 -3.50 1.41
C SER A 114 -35.74 -3.31 0.89
N SER A 115 -36.60 -4.30 1.17
CA SER A 115 -38.04 -4.31 0.89
C SER A 115 -38.93 -3.67 1.97
N SER A 116 -38.43 -3.46 3.19
CA SER A 116 -39.28 -3.23 4.37
C SER A 116 -38.89 -2.04 5.28
N VAL A 117 -37.71 -1.44 5.12
CA VAL A 117 -37.37 -0.16 5.77
C VAL A 117 -38.08 0.99 5.05
N GLY A 118 -39.31 1.28 5.47
CA GLY A 118 -40.23 2.17 4.74
C GLY A 118 -39.76 3.62 4.60
N SER A 119 -39.79 4.12 3.36
CA SER A 119 -39.94 5.54 3.08
C SER A 119 -41.29 6.04 3.64
N PRO A 120 -41.39 7.21 4.29
CA PRO A 120 -42.67 7.76 4.76
C PRO A 120 -43.64 8.21 3.65
N TRP A 121 -43.40 7.85 2.40
CA TRP A 121 -44.07 8.37 1.21
C TRP A 121 -44.37 7.23 0.23
N PRO A 122 -45.63 7.06 -0.22
CA PRO A 122 -45.97 6.07 -1.24
C PRO A 122 -45.39 6.49 -2.60
N GLU A 123 -44.79 5.55 -3.33
CA GLU A 123 -44.30 5.77 -4.70
C GLU A 123 -45.45 5.97 -5.70
N SER A 124 -46.03 7.17 -5.74
CA SER A 124 -46.95 7.59 -6.79
C SER A 124 -46.16 7.91 -8.07
N GLY A 125 -46.31 7.05 -9.09
CA GLY A 125 -45.46 7.06 -10.28
C GLY A 125 -45.69 8.26 -11.21
N LEU A 126 -44.62 9.01 -11.50
CA LEU A 126 -44.63 10.14 -12.46
C LEU A 126 -43.58 10.04 -13.59
N LEU A 127 -42.67 9.06 -13.58
CA LEU A 127 -41.58 8.95 -14.57
C LEU A 127 -41.56 7.64 -15.40
N ASN A 128 -42.46 6.69 -15.15
CA ASN A 128 -42.52 5.41 -15.87
C ASN A 128 -43.45 5.49 -17.10
N SER A 129 -43.16 6.38 -18.07
CA SER A 129 -43.96 6.44 -19.32
C SER A 129 -43.62 5.27 -20.26
N PRO A 130 -44.62 4.60 -20.89
CA PRO A 130 -44.37 3.38 -21.68
C PRO A 130 -43.70 3.63 -23.06
N ARG A 131 -43.42 4.89 -23.44
CA ARG A 131 -42.75 5.22 -24.70
C ARG A 131 -41.23 4.96 -24.69
N SER A 132 -40.56 5.05 -23.53
CA SER A 132 -39.10 4.87 -23.45
C SER A 132 -38.64 3.44 -23.76
N ARG A 133 -39.41 2.42 -23.34
CA ARG A 133 -39.04 1.00 -23.48
C ARG A 133 -38.97 0.49 -24.94
N LYS A 134 -39.62 1.17 -25.89
CA LYS A 134 -39.67 0.69 -27.30
C LYS A 134 -38.43 1.02 -28.14
N ILE A 135 -37.56 1.94 -27.70
CA ILE A 135 -36.40 2.39 -28.50
C ILE A 135 -35.12 1.59 -28.19
N LEU A 136 -34.98 1.02 -26.99
CA LEU A 136 -33.80 0.25 -26.57
C LEU A 136 -33.95 -1.29 -26.67
N GLY A 137 -34.98 -1.76 -27.37
CA GLY A 137 -35.43 -3.17 -27.32
C GLY A 137 -34.88 -4.12 -28.40
N ARG A 138 -33.85 -3.76 -29.17
CA ARG A 138 -33.49 -4.50 -30.42
C ARG A 138 -32.17 -5.26 -30.44
N LEU A 139 -31.42 -5.30 -29.34
CA LEU A 139 -30.24 -6.15 -29.15
C LEU A 139 -30.21 -6.73 -27.73
N ARG A 140 -30.73 -7.95 -27.55
CA ARG A 140 -30.51 -8.75 -26.34
C ARG A 140 -30.55 -10.24 -26.64
N SER A 141 -29.66 -10.98 -25.98
CA SER A 141 -29.62 -12.44 -25.96
C SER A 141 -30.84 -13.05 -25.25
N ALA A 142 -31.06 -14.35 -25.48
CA ALA A 142 -32.07 -15.17 -24.82
C ALA A 142 -32.11 -15.01 -23.28
N SER A 143 -33.30 -15.19 -22.68
CA SER A 143 -33.54 -15.06 -21.25
C SER A 143 -32.92 -16.20 -20.43
N PRO A 144 -32.76 -16.05 -19.10
CA PRO A 144 -32.34 -17.15 -18.23
C PRO A 144 -33.25 -18.38 -18.36
N ASP A 145 -34.57 -18.18 -18.42
CA ASP A 145 -35.56 -19.25 -18.50
C ASP A 145 -35.45 -20.07 -19.79
N THR A 146 -35.16 -19.41 -20.92
CA THR A 146 -34.96 -20.10 -22.20
C THR A 146 -33.66 -20.90 -22.24
N ARG A 147 -32.61 -20.45 -21.53
CA ARG A 147 -31.40 -21.28 -21.33
C ARG A 147 -31.68 -22.49 -20.43
N LYS A 148 -32.46 -22.32 -19.36
CA LYS A 148 -32.88 -23.40 -18.47
C LYS A 148 -33.71 -24.47 -19.21
N SER A 149 -34.64 -24.07 -20.09
CA SER A 149 -35.41 -25.02 -20.90
C SER A 149 -34.55 -25.77 -21.93
N HIS A 150 -33.58 -25.10 -22.57
CA HIS A 150 -32.61 -25.77 -23.45
C HIS A 150 -31.73 -26.77 -22.68
N HIS A 151 -31.28 -26.42 -21.49
CA HIS A 151 -30.49 -27.34 -20.65
C HIS A 151 -31.27 -28.61 -20.25
N ILE A 152 -32.56 -28.47 -19.90
CA ILE A 152 -33.43 -29.63 -19.58
C ILE A 152 -33.63 -30.51 -20.83
N ALA A 153 -33.81 -29.91 -22.02
CA ALA A 153 -33.95 -30.67 -23.26
C ALA A 153 -32.71 -31.52 -23.60
N ASN A 154 -31.50 -31.00 -23.32
CA ASN A 154 -30.22 -31.64 -23.67
C ASN A 154 -29.66 -32.56 -22.56
N CYS A 155 -30.28 -32.64 -21.38
CA CYS A 155 -29.78 -33.44 -20.25
C CYS A 155 -30.71 -34.62 -19.91
N LEU A 156 -30.34 -35.84 -20.31
CA LEU A 156 -31.16 -37.05 -20.13
C LEU A 156 -31.64 -37.28 -18.67
N VAL A 157 -30.76 -37.09 -17.68
CA VAL A 157 -31.10 -37.29 -16.25
C VAL A 157 -32.13 -36.26 -15.79
N CYS A 158 -31.86 -34.96 -15.98
CA CYS A 158 -32.79 -33.91 -15.58
C CYS A 158 -34.10 -33.95 -16.38
N ARG A 159 -34.07 -34.48 -17.61
CA ARG A 159 -35.27 -34.75 -18.40
C ARG A 159 -36.11 -35.88 -17.79
N GLN A 160 -35.49 -37.00 -17.39
CA GLN A 160 -36.17 -38.09 -16.69
C GLN A 160 -36.78 -37.62 -15.36
N GLU A 161 -36.08 -36.78 -14.59
CA GLU A 161 -36.62 -36.19 -13.36
C GLU A 161 -37.80 -35.23 -13.62
N TYR A 162 -37.71 -34.41 -14.67
CA TYR A 162 -38.78 -33.48 -15.05
C TYR A 162 -40.04 -34.24 -15.55
N GLU A 163 -39.85 -35.26 -16.38
CA GLU A 163 -40.91 -36.16 -16.85
C GLU A 163 -41.52 -36.96 -15.68
N ALA A 164 -40.72 -37.45 -14.72
CA ALA A 164 -41.21 -38.11 -13.51
C ALA A 164 -42.00 -37.16 -12.58
N GLY A 165 -41.45 -35.97 -12.28
CA GLY A 165 -42.09 -34.98 -11.43
C GLY A 165 -43.43 -34.47 -11.97
N SER A 166 -43.58 -34.39 -13.30
CA SER A 166 -44.82 -33.98 -13.95
C SER A 166 -46.00 -34.97 -13.78
N ASN A 167 -45.76 -36.21 -13.36
CA ASN A 167 -46.79 -37.24 -13.24
C ASN A 167 -47.42 -37.37 -11.84
N LEU A 168 -46.91 -36.66 -10.83
CA LEU A 168 -47.44 -36.70 -9.44
C LEU A 168 -48.35 -35.51 -9.13
N GLY A 169 -49.44 -35.40 -9.90
CA GLY A 169 -50.23 -34.16 -9.98
C GLY A 169 -51.76 -34.29 -10.04
N HIS A 170 -52.40 -35.21 -9.30
CA HIS A 170 -53.76 -35.01 -8.71
C HIS A 170 -54.32 -36.26 -8.01
N LYS A 171 -54.37 -36.24 -6.67
CA LYS A 171 -55.49 -36.67 -5.80
C LYS A 171 -55.08 -36.54 -4.33
N GLY A 172 -56.02 -36.23 -3.46
CA GLY A 172 -55.85 -36.39 -2.02
C GLY A 172 -57.08 -37.07 -1.42
N ASP A 173 -56.87 -37.85 -0.36
CA ASP A 173 -57.54 -37.63 0.92
C ASP A 173 -56.74 -38.35 2.05
N ARG A 174 -57.29 -38.36 3.28
CA ARG A 174 -56.65 -38.69 4.57
C ARG A 174 -56.34 -40.17 4.85
N LEU A 175 -55.65 -40.36 5.98
CA LEU A 175 -55.58 -41.52 6.92
C LEU A 175 -54.49 -42.58 6.68
N GLY A 176 -53.87 -43.02 7.79
CA GLY A 176 -53.18 -44.32 7.89
C GLY A 176 -51.83 -44.30 8.64
N VAL A 177 -51.83 -44.63 9.93
CA VAL A 177 -50.63 -45.09 10.68
C VAL A 177 -50.77 -46.60 10.89
N PRO A 178 -49.71 -47.39 10.64
CA PRO A 178 -49.26 -48.31 11.70
C PRO A 178 -47.74 -48.47 11.80
N HIS A 179 -47.23 -48.61 13.04
CA HIS A 179 -45.95 -49.29 13.32
C HIS A 179 -46.09 -50.81 13.15
N PRO A 180 -44.97 -51.54 13.08
CA PRO A 180 -44.75 -52.52 14.14
C PRO A 180 -43.32 -52.57 14.71
N SER A 181 -43.21 -53.25 15.85
CA SER A 181 -41.99 -53.70 16.57
C SER A 181 -41.51 -55.08 16.03
N GLN A 182 -40.59 -55.89 16.60
CA GLN A 182 -39.89 -55.97 17.91
C GLN A 182 -38.70 -56.97 17.83
N GLU A 183 -37.80 -56.99 18.84
CA GLU A 183 -36.96 -58.17 19.26
C GLU A 183 -35.87 -58.74 18.28
N SER A 184 -34.82 -59.50 18.67
CA SER A 184 -34.27 -59.96 19.98
C SER A 184 -32.74 -60.29 19.90
N HIS A 185 -32.14 -60.94 20.93
CA HIS A 185 -30.69 -61.18 21.15
C HIS A 185 -30.11 -62.49 20.56
N ILE A 186 -28.76 -62.66 20.51
CA ILE A 186 -27.98 -63.72 21.27
C ILE A 186 -26.43 -63.77 20.97
N GLU A 187 -25.64 -63.94 22.06
CA GLU A 187 -24.28 -64.54 22.27
C GLU A 187 -22.95 -64.23 21.51
N THR A 188 -21.99 -63.59 22.23
CA THR A 188 -20.60 -64.01 22.67
C THR A 188 -19.65 -64.87 21.79
N PRO A 189 -18.27 -64.80 21.91
CA PRO A 189 -17.51 -64.74 23.20
C PRO A 189 -16.11 -64.05 23.34
N LYS A 190 -15.91 -63.45 24.54
CA LYS A 190 -14.75 -63.43 25.49
C LYS A 190 -13.28 -63.70 25.05
N ARG A 191 -12.36 -62.90 25.66
CA ARG A 191 -11.18 -63.40 26.42
C ARG A 191 -10.67 -62.40 27.49
N THR A 192 -9.92 -62.91 28.48
CA THR A 192 -9.39 -62.26 29.72
C THR A 192 -8.37 -63.21 30.41
N PRO A 193 -7.58 -62.88 31.47
CA PRO A 193 -7.18 -61.60 32.10
C PRO A 193 -5.65 -61.47 32.45
N THR A 194 -5.24 -60.40 33.17
CA THR A 194 -4.09 -60.13 34.14
C THR A 194 -2.88 -61.10 34.30
N PRO A 195 -1.63 -60.66 34.66
CA PRO A 195 -1.32 -59.81 35.85
C PRO A 195 -0.14 -58.77 35.72
N GLN A 196 0.66 -58.56 36.78
CA GLN A 196 1.43 -57.33 37.13
C GLN A 196 2.98 -57.47 37.07
N LEU A 197 3.69 -56.30 36.99
CA LEU A 197 5.01 -55.88 37.57
C LEU A 197 6.18 -56.90 37.77
N PRO A 198 7.48 -56.51 37.63
CA PRO A 198 8.06 -55.20 37.98
C PRO A 198 9.02 -54.59 36.93
N GLY A 199 9.65 -53.43 37.22
CA GLY A 199 10.69 -52.80 36.40
C GLY A 199 12.10 -52.85 37.01
N PRO A 200 13.14 -52.48 36.24
CA PRO A 200 14.17 -51.60 36.81
C PRO A 200 14.76 -50.53 35.85
N VAL A 201 14.96 -49.32 36.41
CA VAL A 201 16.11 -48.39 36.26
C VAL A 201 16.83 -48.26 34.90
N SER A 202 16.84 -47.06 34.31
CA SER A 202 18.09 -46.31 33.97
C SER A 202 17.94 -44.96 33.25
N ARG A 203 18.80 -44.00 33.67
CA ARG A 203 19.21 -42.72 33.04
C ARG A 203 18.27 -41.50 33.11
N SER A 204 18.79 -40.45 33.76
CA SER A 204 18.25 -39.08 33.72
C SER A 204 18.53 -38.41 32.38
N ALA A 205 17.53 -37.74 31.81
CA ALA A 205 17.74 -36.73 30.77
C ALA A 205 17.99 -35.36 31.43
N VAL A 206 18.98 -34.61 30.93
CA VAL A 206 19.27 -33.25 31.40
C VAL A 206 18.31 -32.27 30.71
N ALA A 207 17.67 -31.39 31.47
CA ALA A 207 16.80 -30.35 30.92
C ALA A 207 17.63 -29.30 30.14
N PRO A 208 17.12 -28.75 29.02
CA PRO A 208 17.85 -27.80 28.20
C PRO A 208 18.14 -26.51 28.98
N VAL A 209 19.38 -26.03 28.89
CA VAL A 209 19.82 -24.79 29.52
C VAL A 209 19.34 -23.59 28.71
N VAL A 210 18.55 -22.71 29.34
CA VAL A 210 18.22 -21.40 28.80
C VAL A 210 19.22 -20.37 29.33
N LEU A 211 19.78 -19.59 28.41
CA LEU A 211 20.56 -18.38 28.69
C LEU A 211 19.71 -17.17 28.31
N ALA A 212 19.59 -16.20 29.20
CA ALA A 212 18.88 -14.94 28.96
C ALA A 212 19.83 -13.76 29.14
N LYS A 213 19.66 -12.71 28.33
CA LYS A 213 20.43 -11.45 28.41
C LYS A 213 19.45 -10.28 28.43
N ASP A 214 19.22 -9.72 29.61
CA ASP A 214 18.26 -8.62 29.81
C ASP A 214 18.96 -7.33 30.28
N PRO A 215 18.52 -6.14 29.79
CA PRO A 215 18.97 -4.85 30.30
C PRO A 215 18.19 -4.43 31.56
N LEU A 216 18.91 -4.24 32.66
CA LEU A 216 18.41 -3.59 33.88
C LEU A 216 18.78 -2.10 33.84
N SER A 217 17.82 -1.20 34.03
CA SER A 217 18.10 0.19 34.40
C SER A 217 18.54 0.27 35.86
N ILE A 218 19.57 1.05 36.16
CA ILE A 218 20.13 1.24 37.52
C ILE A 218 20.21 2.73 37.86
N GLY A 219 19.40 3.17 38.82
CA GLY A 219 19.38 4.54 39.34
C GLY A 219 20.38 4.76 40.49
N GLY A 220 20.90 5.97 40.60
CA GLY A 220 21.80 6.40 41.69
C GLY A 220 23.30 6.28 41.41
N MET A 221 23.72 5.67 40.29
CA MET A 221 25.13 5.65 39.90
C MET A 221 25.61 7.05 39.49
N THR A 222 26.73 7.50 40.06
CA THR A 222 27.26 8.86 39.84
C THR A 222 28.73 8.90 39.41
N CYS A 223 29.47 7.80 39.57
CA CYS A 223 30.88 7.70 39.22
C CYS A 223 31.29 6.25 38.90
N ALA A 224 32.48 6.07 38.32
CA ALA A 224 32.98 4.75 37.90
C ALA A 224 33.11 3.76 39.07
N SER A 225 33.40 4.22 40.29
CA SER A 225 33.42 3.39 41.49
C SER A 225 32.04 2.84 41.88
N CYS A 226 30.94 3.58 41.62
CA CYS A 226 29.58 3.03 41.77
C CYS A 226 29.33 1.91 40.75
N ALA A 227 29.64 2.14 39.47
CA ALA A 227 29.45 1.14 38.42
C ALA A 227 30.27 -0.14 38.68
N ASN A 228 31.51 0.00 39.16
CA ASN A 228 32.35 -1.14 39.53
C ASN A 228 31.80 -1.91 40.75
N ALA A 229 31.28 -1.21 41.77
CA ALA A 229 30.67 -1.86 42.93
C ALA A 229 29.43 -2.66 42.54
N VAL A 230 28.54 -2.09 41.72
CA VAL A 230 27.34 -2.78 41.20
C VAL A 230 27.74 -3.94 40.27
N THR A 231 28.81 -3.79 39.48
CA THR A 231 29.35 -4.88 38.63
C THR A 231 29.79 -6.07 39.49
N ALA A 232 30.58 -5.81 40.54
CA ALA A 232 31.09 -6.85 41.42
C ALA A 232 29.97 -7.58 42.19
N GLU A 233 28.97 -6.85 42.69
CA GLU A 233 27.83 -7.44 43.39
C GLU A 233 26.99 -8.34 42.47
N ILE A 234 26.67 -7.89 41.26
CA ILE A 234 25.92 -8.71 40.29
C ILE A 234 26.74 -9.96 39.88
N GLN A 235 28.06 -9.82 39.67
CA GLN A 235 28.94 -10.94 39.34
C GLN A 235 29.17 -11.93 40.50
N SER A 236 28.85 -11.57 41.74
CA SER A 236 28.90 -12.48 42.90
C SER A 236 27.80 -13.55 42.88
N SER A 237 26.73 -13.30 42.12
CA SER A 237 25.51 -14.11 42.15
C SER A 237 25.66 -15.40 41.34
N SER A 238 25.50 -16.56 41.98
CA SER A 238 25.75 -17.90 41.40
C SER A 238 24.80 -18.35 40.26
N HIS A 239 23.97 -17.42 39.77
CA HIS A 239 23.11 -17.61 38.61
C HIS A 239 23.47 -16.69 37.43
N VAL A 240 24.43 -15.77 37.61
CA VAL A 240 24.93 -14.84 36.59
C VAL A 240 26.18 -15.43 35.94
N VAL A 241 26.20 -15.43 34.61
CA VAL A 241 27.34 -15.88 33.78
C VAL A 241 28.24 -14.71 33.43
N SER A 242 27.67 -13.54 33.16
CA SER A 242 28.39 -12.28 33.02
C SER A 242 27.48 -11.07 33.27
N ALA A 243 28.07 -9.96 33.70
CA ALA A 243 27.36 -8.69 33.84
C ALA A 243 28.27 -7.51 33.49
N THR A 244 27.71 -6.55 32.73
CA THR A 244 28.41 -5.36 32.24
C THR A 244 27.59 -4.12 32.61
N VAL A 245 28.09 -3.30 33.54
CA VAL A 245 27.42 -2.08 34.00
C VAL A 245 27.96 -0.85 33.27
N SER A 246 27.07 -0.05 32.69
CA SER A 246 27.37 1.17 31.95
C SER A 246 26.86 2.40 32.70
N LEU A 247 27.81 3.22 33.19
CA LEU A 247 27.53 4.51 33.82
C LEU A 247 26.94 5.53 32.83
N ILE A 248 27.25 5.44 31.54
CA ILE A 248 26.81 6.41 30.52
C ILE A 248 25.31 6.25 30.21
N THR A 249 24.80 5.02 30.30
CA THR A 249 23.39 4.69 30.03
C THR A 249 22.58 4.42 31.29
N ASN A 250 23.17 4.49 32.49
CA ASN A 250 22.57 4.10 33.76
C ASN A 250 21.89 2.72 33.68
N SER A 251 22.59 1.74 33.12
CA SER A 251 22.05 0.39 32.90
C SER A 251 23.12 -0.69 32.98
N ALA A 252 22.70 -1.93 33.23
CA ALA A 252 23.53 -3.11 33.16
C ALA A 252 22.93 -4.15 32.24
N GLU A 253 23.75 -4.72 31.35
CA GLU A 253 23.42 -5.96 30.67
C GLU A 253 23.82 -7.13 31.58
N VAL A 254 22.85 -7.98 31.94
CA VAL A 254 23.11 -9.16 32.79
C VAL A 254 22.74 -10.41 32.02
N LEU A 255 23.70 -11.32 31.88
CA LEU A 255 23.53 -12.62 31.24
C LEU A 255 23.46 -13.69 32.32
N PHE A 256 22.30 -14.34 32.46
CA PHE A 256 22.00 -15.25 33.56
C PHE A 256 21.42 -16.58 33.07
N GLN A 257 21.50 -17.59 33.93
CA GLN A 257 21.13 -18.97 33.64
C GLN A 257 19.97 -19.43 34.54
N GLY A 258 18.96 -20.09 33.95
CA GLY A 258 17.80 -20.64 34.67
C GLY A 258 16.52 -19.80 34.57
N PRO A 259 15.55 -20.01 35.48
CA PRO A 259 14.21 -19.41 35.36
C PRO A 259 14.21 -17.90 35.64
N LYS A 260 13.19 -17.22 35.11
CA LYS A 260 13.03 -15.75 35.17
C LYS A 260 13.11 -15.17 36.59
N GLU A 261 12.66 -15.91 37.60
CA GLU A 261 12.76 -15.56 39.03
C GLU A 261 14.19 -15.23 39.52
N ASN A 262 15.23 -15.67 38.80
CA ASN A 262 16.60 -15.30 39.11
C ASN A 262 16.88 -13.80 38.88
N ILE A 263 16.17 -13.12 37.97
CA ILE A 263 16.36 -11.67 37.75
C ILE A 263 15.85 -10.86 38.96
N ASP A 264 14.79 -11.32 39.62
CA ASP A 264 14.23 -10.68 40.82
C ASP A 264 15.17 -10.79 42.03
N LYS A 265 16.08 -11.79 42.05
CA LYS A 265 17.16 -11.89 43.04
C LYS A 265 18.25 -10.84 42.78
N VAL A 266 18.69 -10.70 41.53
CA VAL A 266 19.69 -9.70 41.12
C VAL A 266 19.17 -8.28 41.39
N ILE A 267 17.89 -8.00 41.11
CA ILE A 267 17.25 -6.70 41.40
C ILE A 267 17.19 -6.40 42.90
N ARG A 268 17.10 -7.42 43.76
CA ARG A 268 17.21 -7.24 45.23
C ARG A 268 18.64 -6.94 45.64
N GLN A 269 19.62 -7.73 45.19
CA GLN A 269 21.04 -7.49 45.50
C GLN A 269 21.48 -6.04 45.17
N VAL A 270 21.10 -5.52 43.99
CA VAL A 270 21.42 -4.13 43.59
C VAL A 270 20.74 -3.09 44.50
N LYS A 271 19.55 -3.39 45.05
CA LYS A 271 18.85 -2.53 46.03
C LYS A 271 19.42 -2.64 47.44
N ASP A 272 19.90 -3.82 47.83
CA ASP A 272 20.50 -4.07 49.13
C ASP A 272 21.86 -3.33 49.29
N ILE A 273 22.59 -3.11 48.18
CA ILE A 273 23.75 -2.20 48.12
C ILE A 273 23.39 -0.71 47.88
N GLY A 274 22.10 -0.36 47.90
CA GLY A 274 21.61 1.03 47.91
C GLY A 274 21.35 1.70 46.56
N PHE A 275 21.31 0.96 45.45
CA PHE A 275 21.00 1.50 44.11
C PHE A 275 19.58 1.10 43.65
N GLU A 276 18.90 1.98 42.91
CA GLU A 276 17.58 1.65 42.36
C GLU A 276 17.74 0.72 41.15
N ALA A 277 16.87 -0.29 40.98
CA ALA A 277 16.93 -1.22 39.86
C ALA A 277 15.54 -1.63 39.33
N SER A 278 15.40 -1.65 38.01
CA SER A 278 14.21 -2.14 37.27
C SER A 278 14.58 -2.68 35.88
N VAL A 279 13.76 -3.57 35.30
CA VAL A 279 13.99 -4.15 33.97
C VAL A 279 13.28 -3.31 32.91
N GLU A 280 13.99 -2.85 31.88
CA GLU A 280 13.40 -1.96 30.87
C GLU A 280 12.67 -2.69 29.73
N LYS A 281 13.11 -3.91 29.38
CA LYS A 281 12.37 -4.86 28.52
C LYS A 281 13.04 -6.24 28.60
N VAL A 282 12.23 -7.31 28.65
CA VAL A 282 12.76 -8.68 28.51
C VAL A 282 12.95 -9.00 27.03
N SER A 283 14.11 -9.51 26.64
CA SER A 283 14.46 -9.76 25.23
C SER A 283 15.05 -11.16 25.03
N LEU A 284 14.17 -12.14 24.78
CA LEU A 284 14.57 -13.50 24.43
C LEU A 284 15.14 -13.53 23.00
N GLN A 285 16.47 -13.50 22.88
CA GLN A 285 17.14 -13.81 21.61
C GLN A 285 17.15 -15.33 21.40
N GLN A 286 16.39 -15.81 20.41
CA GLN A 286 16.60 -17.12 19.80
C GLN A 286 17.43 -16.97 18.51
N GLY A 287 17.96 -18.09 18.01
CA GLY A 287 18.75 -18.14 16.79
C GLY A 287 17.93 -17.92 15.50
N PRO A 288 18.50 -18.20 14.31
CA PRO A 288 17.81 -17.98 13.03
C PRO A 288 16.46 -18.71 13.00
N LEU A 289 15.39 -17.92 12.84
CA LEU A 289 14.00 -18.34 12.92
C LEU A 289 13.61 -19.23 11.73
N LYS A 290 12.88 -20.32 11.99
CA LYS A 290 12.37 -21.23 10.95
C LYS A 290 10.93 -20.97 10.51
N ASP A 291 10.18 -20.18 11.27
CA ASP A 291 8.71 -20.09 11.16
C ASP A 291 8.22 -18.65 10.98
N ALA A 292 8.73 -17.94 9.96
CA ALA A 292 8.37 -16.56 9.63
C ALA A 292 7.52 -16.48 8.35
N TYR A 293 6.46 -15.66 8.37
CA TYR A 293 5.42 -15.58 7.35
C TYR A 293 5.09 -14.12 6.98
N VAL A 294 4.62 -13.90 5.76
CA VAL A 294 4.08 -12.61 5.28
C VAL A 294 2.62 -12.80 4.89
N ALA A 295 1.72 -12.03 5.50
CA ALA A 295 0.31 -11.95 5.11
C ALA A 295 0.02 -10.62 4.40
N ASN A 296 -0.56 -10.73 3.20
CA ASN A 296 -1.17 -9.62 2.48
C ASN A 296 -2.65 -9.56 2.86
N VAL A 297 -3.07 -8.50 3.53
CA VAL A 297 -4.39 -8.37 4.16
C VAL A 297 -5.18 -7.24 3.48
N SER A 298 -6.42 -7.49 3.11
CA SER A 298 -7.37 -6.46 2.66
C SER A 298 -8.10 -5.89 3.89
N ILE A 299 -7.89 -4.59 4.11
CA ILE A 299 -8.33 -3.80 5.26
C ILE A 299 -9.08 -2.59 4.68
N LYS A 300 -10.35 -2.80 4.28
CA LYS A 300 -11.25 -1.74 3.77
C LYS A 300 -11.66 -0.76 4.90
N GLY A 301 -12.73 0.03 4.75
CA GLY A 301 -13.28 0.88 5.86
C GLY A 301 -12.36 1.97 6.42
N MET A 302 -11.08 2.00 6.06
CA MET A 302 -10.13 3.06 6.37
C MET A 302 -10.51 4.28 5.53
N THR A 303 -10.99 5.33 6.19
CA THR A 303 -11.52 6.53 5.52
C THR A 303 -10.58 7.73 5.59
N CYS A 304 -9.67 7.75 6.56
CA CYS A 304 -8.77 8.86 6.82
C CYS A 304 -7.43 8.40 7.42
N SER A 305 -6.53 9.35 7.63
CA SER A 305 -5.15 9.06 8.01
C SER A 305 -5.00 8.51 9.44
N SER A 306 -5.89 8.89 10.36
CA SER A 306 -5.96 8.35 11.72
C SER A 306 -6.42 6.88 11.81
N CYS A 307 -7.13 6.35 10.80
CA CYS A 307 -7.51 4.93 10.72
C CYS A 307 -6.27 4.03 10.64
N VAL A 308 -5.47 4.18 9.57
CA VAL A 308 -4.20 3.47 9.36
C VAL A 308 -3.28 3.61 10.57
N GLY A 309 -3.13 4.85 11.08
CA GLY A 309 -2.30 5.12 12.24
C GLY A 309 -2.83 4.48 13.53
N SER A 310 -4.04 3.94 13.57
CA SER A 310 -4.58 3.15 14.68
C SER A 310 -4.37 1.65 14.49
N VAL A 311 -4.43 1.14 13.25
CA VAL A 311 -4.17 -0.29 12.96
C VAL A 311 -2.69 -0.63 13.12
N THR A 312 -1.78 0.16 12.55
CA THR A 312 -0.32 -0.06 12.68
C THR A 312 0.09 -0.16 14.16
N ARG A 313 -0.29 0.81 15.00
CA ARG A 313 0.03 0.84 16.45
C ARG A 313 -0.49 -0.33 17.29
N ALA A 314 -1.41 -1.14 16.76
CA ALA A 314 -1.96 -2.31 17.45
C ALA A 314 -1.31 -3.62 16.98
N LEU A 315 -0.90 -3.68 15.70
CA LEU A 315 -0.05 -4.75 15.19
C LEU A 315 1.38 -4.63 15.72
N ASP A 316 1.93 -3.40 15.77
CA ASP A 316 3.19 -3.06 16.45
C ASP A 316 3.21 -3.45 17.96
N ALA A 317 2.03 -3.76 18.53
CA ALA A 317 1.87 -4.14 19.93
C ALA A 317 1.73 -5.67 20.13
N CYS A 318 1.69 -6.47 19.06
CA CYS A 318 1.65 -7.93 19.15
C CYS A 318 3.06 -8.53 19.09
N PRO A 319 3.47 -9.38 20.05
CA PRO A 319 4.86 -9.82 20.19
C PRO A 319 5.34 -10.79 19.10
N TYR A 320 4.42 -11.40 18.35
CA TYR A 320 4.71 -12.28 17.22
C TYR A 320 4.78 -11.53 15.88
N ILE A 321 4.48 -10.22 15.84
CA ILE A 321 4.56 -9.39 14.63
C ILE A 321 5.92 -8.70 14.59
N THR A 322 6.62 -8.89 13.47
CA THR A 322 7.92 -8.29 13.20
C THR A 322 7.78 -6.92 12.53
N ASN A 323 6.79 -6.74 11.66
CA ASN A 323 6.56 -5.51 10.89
C ASN A 323 5.10 -5.43 10.39
N ALA A 324 4.53 -4.22 10.31
CA ALA A 324 3.15 -4.01 9.85
C ALA A 324 2.99 -2.69 9.06
N THR A 325 2.74 -2.77 7.75
CA THR A 325 2.56 -1.60 6.88
C THR A 325 1.14 -1.57 6.31
N ILE A 326 0.45 -0.41 6.37
CA ILE A 326 -1.00 -0.33 6.14
C ILE A 326 -1.39 0.87 5.26
N HIS A 327 -2.39 0.66 4.40
CA HIS A 327 -2.47 1.26 3.07
C HIS A 327 -3.88 1.80 2.76
N LEU A 328 -4.09 3.10 2.96
CA LEU A 328 -5.42 3.75 2.84
C LEU A 328 -6.04 3.74 1.44
N LEU A 329 -5.23 3.77 0.38
CA LEU A 329 -5.72 3.81 -1.01
C LEU A 329 -6.15 2.43 -1.50
N GLY A 330 -5.30 1.44 -1.18
CA GLY A 330 -5.53 0.04 -1.46
C GLY A 330 -6.64 -0.53 -0.59
N ASN A 331 -6.92 0.05 0.58
CA ASN A 331 -7.75 -0.61 1.58
C ASN A 331 -7.13 -1.97 1.95
N SER A 332 -5.86 -1.94 2.36
CA SER A 332 -5.02 -3.13 2.60
C SER A 332 -3.87 -2.89 3.59
N GLY A 333 -3.08 -3.91 3.84
CA GLY A 333 -1.82 -3.87 4.57
C GLY A 333 -1.01 -5.16 4.42
N ARG A 334 0.31 -5.06 4.61
CA ARG A 334 1.26 -6.19 4.61
C ARG A 334 1.81 -6.36 6.02
N VAL A 335 1.67 -7.57 6.57
CA VAL A 335 2.04 -7.92 7.95
C VAL A 335 3.04 -9.07 7.93
N GLU A 336 4.16 -8.93 8.63
CA GLU A 336 5.27 -9.88 8.66
C GLU A 336 5.37 -10.42 10.10
N PHE A 337 5.22 -11.73 10.28
CA PHE A 337 4.91 -12.33 11.59
C PHE A 337 5.50 -13.74 11.75
N GLN A 338 5.48 -14.25 12.97
CA GLN A 338 6.02 -15.57 13.33
C GLN A 338 4.88 -16.53 13.71
N GLY A 339 4.98 -17.79 13.28
CA GLY A 339 3.97 -18.83 13.51
C GLY A 339 2.69 -18.65 12.69
N LYS A 340 2.41 -19.58 11.76
CA LYS A 340 1.26 -19.50 10.83
C LYS A 340 -0.09 -19.49 11.56
N GLU A 341 -0.15 -20.09 12.74
CA GLU A 341 -1.29 -20.06 13.65
C GLU A 341 -1.72 -18.65 14.08
N ASN A 342 -0.77 -17.70 14.15
CA ASN A 342 -1.05 -16.30 14.51
C ASN A 342 -1.67 -15.49 13.36
N LEU A 343 -1.82 -16.07 12.15
CA LEU A 343 -2.51 -15.45 11.01
C LEU A 343 -3.93 -15.00 11.40
N ASN A 344 -4.68 -15.86 12.09
CA ASN A 344 -6.05 -15.56 12.51
C ASN A 344 -6.08 -14.55 13.67
N ASP A 345 -5.06 -14.53 14.54
CA ASP A 345 -4.95 -13.51 15.59
C ASP A 345 -4.63 -12.14 14.99
N ILE A 346 -3.82 -12.05 13.91
CA ILE A 346 -3.62 -10.80 13.15
C ILE A 346 -4.94 -10.27 12.59
N VAL A 347 -5.76 -11.15 12.00
CA VAL A 347 -7.08 -10.78 11.48
C VAL A 347 -7.97 -10.25 12.60
N THR A 348 -8.11 -11.04 13.67
CA THR A 348 -8.82 -10.66 14.90
C THR A 348 -8.31 -9.33 15.47
N ARG A 349 -7.00 -9.05 15.39
CA ARG A 349 -6.39 -7.83 15.92
C ARG A 349 -6.68 -6.57 15.13
N ILE A 350 -6.86 -6.70 13.82
CA ILE A 350 -7.29 -5.59 12.96
C ILE A 350 -8.79 -5.37 13.18
N GLU A 351 -9.55 -6.45 13.40
CA GLU A 351 -10.99 -6.46 13.66
C GLU A 351 -11.36 -5.85 15.03
N ASP A 352 -10.59 -6.15 16.08
CA ASP A 352 -10.61 -5.53 17.41
C ASP A 352 -10.66 -3.99 17.36
N LEU A 353 -10.00 -3.40 16.37
CA LEU A 353 -9.85 -1.94 16.22
C LEU A 353 -11.02 -1.32 15.45
N GLY A 354 -11.85 -2.17 14.85
CA GLY A 354 -12.95 -1.80 13.98
C GLY A 354 -12.62 -1.92 12.48
N PHE A 355 -11.85 -2.92 12.06
CA PHE A 355 -11.58 -3.17 10.64
C PHE A 355 -11.45 -4.68 10.36
N GLU A 356 -12.31 -5.30 9.55
CA GLU A 356 -11.94 -6.56 8.86
C GLU A 356 -10.52 -6.60 8.31
N ALA A 357 -10.00 -7.81 8.34
CA ALA A 357 -8.73 -8.18 7.73
C ALA A 357 -8.89 -9.46 6.89
N THR A 358 -9.53 -9.34 5.72
CA THR A 358 -9.61 -10.48 4.80
C THR A 358 -8.21 -10.77 4.24
N ILE A 359 -7.58 -11.87 4.66
CA ILE A 359 -6.32 -12.34 4.07
C ILE A 359 -6.53 -12.52 2.57
N VAL A 360 -5.69 -11.88 1.76
CA VAL A 360 -5.69 -11.99 0.29
C VAL A 360 -4.67 -13.02 -0.16
N ASP A 361 -3.56 -13.12 0.57
CA ASP A 361 -2.43 -14.02 0.30
C ASP A 361 -1.58 -14.18 1.57
N CYS A 362 -0.89 -15.33 1.72
CA CYS A 362 0.01 -15.60 2.85
C CYS A 362 1.11 -16.62 2.47
N GLY A 363 2.36 -16.15 2.40
CA GLY A 363 3.55 -16.97 2.11
C GLY A 363 4.49 -17.16 3.30
N SER A 364 5.37 -18.16 3.23
CA SER A 364 6.49 -18.36 4.16
C SER A 364 7.73 -17.60 3.66
N LEU A 365 8.49 -16.96 4.56
CA LEU A 365 9.79 -16.37 4.18
C LEU A 365 10.84 -17.43 3.80
N ALA A 366 10.61 -18.71 4.12
CA ALA A 366 11.54 -19.79 3.76
C ALA A 366 11.41 -20.21 2.28
N ASP A 367 10.24 -20.07 1.67
CA ASP A 367 9.95 -20.53 0.30
C ASP A 367 10.53 -19.59 -0.79
N ASP A 368 10.88 -18.35 -0.43
CA ASP A 368 11.61 -17.39 -1.28
C ASP A 368 13.14 -17.71 -1.38
N SER A 369 13.58 -18.84 -0.84
CA SER A 369 14.92 -19.38 -1.10
C SER A 369 15.03 -19.76 -2.59
N PRO A 370 16.03 -19.29 -3.37
CA PRO A 370 16.20 -19.69 -4.76
C PRO A 370 16.64 -21.16 -4.84
N ALA A 371 15.64 -22.06 -4.89
CA ALA A 371 15.86 -23.49 -4.96
C ALA A 371 16.59 -23.88 -6.26
N SER A 372 17.72 -24.56 -6.09
CA SER A 372 18.54 -25.05 -7.18
C SER A 372 17.86 -26.18 -7.96
N GLU A 373 17.88 -26.03 -9.29
CA GLU A 373 17.81 -27.09 -10.31
C GLU A 373 16.47 -27.83 -10.54
N GLU A 374 16.02 -27.73 -11.80
CA GLU A 374 15.28 -28.74 -12.58
C GLU A 374 14.08 -29.47 -11.93
N GLY A 375 12.97 -28.74 -11.71
CA GLY A 375 11.66 -29.32 -11.42
C GLY A 375 10.50 -28.54 -12.04
N ALA A 376 9.52 -29.25 -12.63
CA ALA A 376 8.35 -28.62 -13.26
C ALA A 376 7.40 -28.02 -12.20
N LYS A 377 7.29 -26.68 -12.17
CA LYS A 377 6.46 -25.96 -11.19
C LYS A 377 4.97 -26.24 -11.42
N ARG A 378 4.27 -26.66 -10.36
CA ARG A 378 2.81 -26.84 -10.32
C ARG A 378 2.11 -25.48 -10.39
N ARG A 379 1.04 -25.37 -11.20
CA ARG A 379 0.26 -24.15 -11.44
C ARG A 379 -1.15 -24.32 -10.89
N THR A 380 -1.58 -23.38 -10.05
CA THR A 380 -2.95 -23.28 -9.52
C THR A 380 -3.70 -22.18 -10.28
N ILE A 381 -4.94 -22.45 -10.67
CA ILE A 381 -5.82 -21.48 -11.32
C ILE A 381 -7.24 -21.55 -10.75
N GLN A 382 -8.00 -20.47 -10.93
CA GLN A 382 -9.45 -20.46 -10.73
C GLN A 382 -10.15 -20.39 -12.09
N VAL A 383 -11.24 -21.14 -12.25
CA VAL A 383 -12.03 -21.26 -13.47
C VAL A 383 -13.50 -21.06 -13.12
N LYS A 384 -14.14 -20.06 -13.74
CA LYS A 384 -15.58 -19.83 -13.61
C LYS A 384 -16.32 -20.55 -14.73
N ILE A 385 -17.34 -21.32 -14.36
CA ILE A 385 -18.12 -22.17 -15.26
C ILE A 385 -19.53 -21.57 -15.41
N ASP A 386 -19.73 -20.77 -16.45
CA ASP A 386 -21.07 -20.28 -16.79
C ASP A 386 -21.90 -21.38 -17.46
N GLY A 387 -23.22 -21.39 -17.22
CA GLY A 387 -24.15 -22.35 -17.85
C GLY A 387 -24.59 -23.53 -16.98
N MET A 388 -24.19 -23.57 -15.70
CA MET A 388 -24.75 -24.52 -14.74
C MET A 388 -26.17 -24.09 -14.30
N PHE A 389 -27.14 -25.00 -14.44
CA PHE A 389 -28.55 -24.75 -14.07
C PHE A 389 -29.17 -25.90 -13.25
N CYS A 390 -28.38 -26.89 -12.85
CA CYS A 390 -28.85 -28.17 -12.29
C CYS A 390 -27.93 -28.68 -11.14
N PRO A 391 -28.46 -29.40 -10.14
CA PRO A 391 -27.64 -29.91 -9.03
C PRO A 391 -26.61 -30.96 -9.47
N HIS A 392 -26.84 -31.64 -10.59
CA HIS A 392 -25.89 -32.58 -11.19
C HIS A 392 -24.81 -31.91 -12.07
N CYS A 393 -24.90 -30.60 -12.28
CA CYS A 393 -24.01 -29.88 -13.19
C CYS A 393 -22.56 -29.84 -12.64
N PRO A 394 -22.33 -29.57 -11.33
CA PRO A 394 -20.99 -29.67 -10.75
C PRO A 394 -20.38 -31.07 -10.81
N GLN A 395 -21.18 -32.12 -10.54
CA GLN A 395 -20.73 -33.51 -10.57
C GLN A 395 -20.16 -33.89 -11.95
N LYS A 396 -20.87 -33.51 -13.04
CA LYS A 396 -20.40 -33.74 -14.42
C LYS A 396 -19.07 -33.05 -14.74
N VAL A 397 -18.83 -31.85 -14.21
CA VAL A 397 -17.54 -31.15 -14.38
C VAL A 397 -16.42 -31.90 -13.66
N VAL A 398 -16.66 -32.29 -12.41
CA VAL A 398 -15.71 -33.06 -11.59
C VAL A 398 -15.38 -34.41 -12.25
N ASP A 399 -16.37 -35.11 -12.80
CA ASP A 399 -16.16 -36.40 -13.46
C ASP A 399 -15.48 -36.28 -14.84
N ALA A 400 -15.75 -35.21 -15.59
CA ALA A 400 -15.02 -34.90 -16.82
C ALA A 400 -13.52 -34.63 -16.54
N LEU A 401 -13.20 -33.92 -15.46
CA LEU A 401 -11.82 -33.63 -15.05
C LEU A 401 -11.07 -34.87 -14.56
N LYS A 402 -11.72 -35.79 -13.84
CA LYS A 402 -11.13 -37.10 -13.46
C LYS A 402 -10.73 -37.93 -14.69
N GLY A 403 -11.39 -37.76 -15.83
CA GLY A 403 -11.10 -38.49 -17.07
C GLY A 403 -9.81 -38.08 -17.78
N ILE A 404 -9.15 -36.98 -17.38
CA ILE A 404 -8.00 -36.42 -18.11
C ILE A 404 -6.68 -37.15 -17.80
N SER A 405 -6.45 -37.60 -16.56
CA SER A 405 -5.34 -38.50 -16.18
C SER A 405 -5.35 -38.84 -14.68
N ASP A 406 -4.73 -39.97 -14.32
CA ASP A 406 -4.53 -40.40 -12.92
C ASP A 406 -3.66 -39.41 -12.12
N GLY A 407 -4.31 -38.46 -11.44
CA GLY A 407 -3.70 -37.62 -10.40
C GLY A 407 -2.96 -36.36 -10.86
N ALA A 408 -2.94 -36.02 -12.16
CA ALA A 408 -2.23 -34.84 -12.68
C ALA A 408 -2.94 -33.49 -12.39
N VAL A 409 -4.20 -33.53 -11.94
CA VAL A 409 -5.00 -32.36 -11.51
C VAL A 409 -5.57 -32.65 -10.13
N THR A 410 -5.41 -31.72 -9.18
CA THR A 410 -6.25 -31.68 -7.98
C THR A 410 -7.31 -30.60 -8.10
N ILE A 411 -8.48 -30.88 -7.53
CA ILE A 411 -9.56 -29.93 -7.32
C ILE A 411 -9.51 -29.53 -5.86
N ASP A 412 -9.39 -28.23 -5.60
CA ASP A 412 -9.04 -27.71 -4.28
C ASP A 412 -10.26 -27.11 -3.53
N ASN A 413 -11.43 -27.00 -4.19
CA ASN A 413 -12.73 -26.65 -3.60
C ASN A 413 -13.91 -27.40 -4.26
N GLU A 414 -15.04 -27.53 -3.54
CA GLU A 414 -16.28 -28.07 -4.10
C GLU A 414 -17.07 -27.02 -4.88
N LEU A 415 -17.47 -27.36 -6.11
CA LEU A 415 -18.19 -26.49 -7.02
C LEU A 415 -19.71 -26.54 -6.76
N THR A 416 -20.38 -25.38 -6.73
CA THR A 416 -21.83 -25.31 -6.40
C THR A 416 -22.62 -24.48 -7.43
N LEU A 417 -23.95 -24.41 -7.26
CA LEU A 417 -24.81 -23.52 -8.06
C LEU A 417 -24.81 -22.07 -7.56
N GLN A 418 -24.30 -21.80 -6.36
CA GLN A 418 -24.21 -20.46 -5.78
C GLN A 418 -22.82 -19.84 -5.99
N ASP A 419 -21.77 -20.67 -5.87
CA ASP A 419 -20.41 -20.36 -6.29
C ASP A 419 -20.00 -21.24 -7.49
N PRO A 420 -20.04 -20.69 -8.73
CA PRO A 420 -19.65 -21.40 -9.95
C PRO A 420 -18.13 -21.32 -10.25
N VAL A 421 -17.28 -21.08 -9.24
CA VAL A 421 -15.83 -21.00 -9.38
C VAL A 421 -15.13 -22.26 -8.86
N LEU A 422 -14.36 -22.91 -9.74
CA LEU A 422 -13.54 -24.08 -9.45
C LEU A 422 -12.07 -23.67 -9.33
N THR A 423 -11.42 -24.00 -8.22
CA THR A 423 -9.98 -23.89 -8.00
C THR A 423 -9.33 -25.24 -8.32
N LEU A 424 -8.35 -25.25 -9.21
CA LEU A 424 -7.67 -26.47 -9.64
C LEU A 424 -6.16 -26.27 -9.79
N SER A 425 -5.40 -27.29 -9.43
CA SER A 425 -3.93 -27.28 -9.40
C SER A 425 -3.35 -28.42 -10.23
N TYR A 426 -2.59 -28.10 -11.27
CA TYR A 426 -2.04 -29.06 -12.25
C TYR A 426 -0.55 -28.81 -12.54
N THR A 427 0.13 -29.79 -13.14
CA THR A 427 1.49 -29.62 -13.69
C THR A 427 1.40 -29.35 -15.20
N PRO A 428 1.79 -28.17 -15.70
CA PRO A 428 1.78 -27.89 -17.14
C PRO A 428 2.85 -28.71 -17.88
N ASN A 429 2.50 -29.24 -19.04
CA ASN A 429 3.39 -29.99 -19.92
C ASN A 429 2.92 -29.82 -21.37
N SER A 430 3.40 -28.79 -22.06
CA SER A 430 2.99 -28.50 -23.44
C SER A 430 3.57 -29.55 -24.41
N PRO A 431 2.78 -30.13 -25.34
CA PRO A 431 1.39 -29.80 -25.66
C PRO A 431 0.32 -30.69 -24.99
N SER A 432 0.71 -31.74 -24.26
CA SER A 432 -0.21 -32.80 -23.80
C SER A 432 -1.11 -32.36 -22.63
N MET A 433 -0.59 -31.57 -21.70
CA MET A 433 -1.30 -31.13 -20.50
C MET A 433 -1.23 -29.61 -20.35
N THR A 434 -2.25 -28.92 -20.86
CA THR A 434 -2.33 -27.45 -20.84
C THR A 434 -3.68 -26.97 -20.30
N ILE A 435 -3.73 -25.72 -19.82
CA ILE A 435 -4.97 -25.02 -19.47
C ILE A 435 -6.01 -25.06 -20.59
N ARG A 436 -5.57 -25.04 -21.86
CA ARG A 436 -6.43 -25.10 -23.05
C ARG A 436 -7.12 -26.46 -23.15
N ASN A 437 -6.40 -27.55 -22.83
CA ASN A 437 -6.94 -28.91 -22.82
C ASN A 437 -7.94 -29.10 -21.65
N ILE A 438 -7.63 -28.54 -20.47
CA ILE A 438 -8.51 -28.59 -19.29
C ILE A 438 -9.83 -27.87 -19.57
N LEU A 439 -9.78 -26.62 -20.05
CA LEU A 439 -10.98 -25.82 -20.37
C LEU A 439 -11.81 -26.47 -21.49
N SER A 440 -11.17 -26.94 -22.57
CA SER A 440 -11.88 -27.59 -23.68
C SER A 440 -12.56 -28.89 -23.26
N THR A 441 -12.02 -29.63 -22.29
CA THR A 441 -12.67 -30.84 -21.75
C THR A 441 -13.91 -30.51 -20.92
N ILE A 442 -13.91 -29.40 -20.16
CA ILE A 442 -15.11 -28.95 -19.42
C ILE A 442 -16.18 -28.43 -20.39
N ASP A 443 -15.81 -27.62 -21.37
CA ASP A 443 -16.73 -27.13 -22.41
C ASP A 443 -17.30 -28.31 -23.24
N ALA A 444 -16.50 -29.34 -23.54
CA ALA A 444 -16.95 -30.55 -24.23
C ALA A 444 -17.91 -31.42 -23.40
N ALA A 445 -17.94 -31.27 -22.07
CA ALA A 445 -18.88 -32.02 -21.21
C ALA A 445 -20.33 -31.53 -21.35
N ASN A 446 -20.57 -30.29 -21.82
CA ASN A 446 -21.89 -29.81 -22.19
C ASN A 446 -21.86 -28.54 -23.07
N GLU A 447 -22.59 -28.53 -24.19
CA GLU A 447 -22.72 -27.35 -25.09
C GLU A 447 -23.18 -26.05 -24.41
N VAL A 448 -23.83 -26.15 -23.25
CA VAL A 448 -24.31 -24.99 -22.46
C VAL A 448 -23.23 -24.43 -21.54
N PHE A 449 -22.22 -25.24 -21.18
CA PHE A 449 -21.11 -24.79 -20.35
C PHE A 449 -20.18 -23.86 -21.12
N LYS A 450 -19.68 -22.83 -20.44
CA LYS A 450 -18.62 -21.96 -20.92
C LYS A 450 -17.66 -21.67 -19.80
N THR A 451 -16.46 -22.21 -19.92
CA THR A 451 -15.39 -21.99 -18.96
C THR A 451 -14.60 -20.73 -19.29
N THR A 452 -14.21 -20.02 -18.23
CA THR A 452 -13.36 -18.83 -18.30
C THR A 452 -12.37 -18.86 -17.15
N VAL A 453 -11.12 -18.46 -17.37
CA VAL A 453 -10.18 -18.24 -16.26
C VAL A 453 -10.75 -17.11 -15.41
N TYR A 454 -10.90 -17.35 -14.11
CA TYR A 454 -11.46 -16.39 -13.17
C TYR A 454 -10.35 -15.74 -12.36
N HIS A 455 -10.17 -14.44 -12.56
CA HIS A 455 -9.31 -13.63 -11.72
C HIS A 455 -10.15 -13.10 -10.55
N PRO A 456 -9.80 -13.40 -9.27
CA PRO A 456 -10.48 -12.76 -8.15
C PRO A 456 -10.29 -11.23 -8.27
N PRO A 457 -11.37 -10.43 -8.30
CA PRO A 457 -11.28 -9.01 -8.64
C PRO A 457 -10.37 -8.31 -7.66
N THR A 458 -9.34 -7.63 -8.19
CA THR A 458 -8.20 -7.18 -7.38
C THR A 458 -8.62 -6.21 -6.29
N ILE A 459 -7.78 -6.07 -5.27
CA ILE A 459 -7.89 -5.04 -4.23
C ILE A 459 -8.17 -3.66 -4.84
N GLU A 460 -7.48 -3.32 -5.93
CA GLU A 460 -7.66 -2.05 -6.64
C GLU A 460 -9.00 -1.94 -7.35
N ASP A 461 -9.50 -3.02 -7.95
CA ASP A 461 -10.76 -2.99 -8.73
C ASP A 461 -11.98 -2.96 -7.80
N ARG A 462 -11.91 -3.65 -6.65
CA ARG A 462 -12.86 -3.48 -5.55
C ARG A 462 -12.82 -2.04 -5.02
N SER A 463 -11.63 -1.47 -4.81
CA SER A 463 -11.46 -0.07 -4.37
C SER A 463 -12.01 0.93 -5.40
N LYS A 464 -11.72 0.75 -6.71
CA LYS A 464 -12.28 1.56 -7.81
C LYS A 464 -13.81 1.51 -7.83
N ALA A 465 -14.41 0.32 -7.71
CA ALA A 465 -15.87 0.15 -7.69
C ALA A 465 -16.51 0.88 -6.49
N MET A 466 -15.94 0.72 -5.29
CA MET A 466 -16.38 1.45 -4.08
C MET A 466 -16.25 2.97 -4.25
N GLN A 467 -15.10 3.47 -4.74
CA GLN A 467 -14.87 4.89 -4.99
C GLN A 467 -15.86 5.46 -6.02
N MET A 468 -16.17 4.74 -7.10
CA MET A 468 -17.20 5.17 -8.07
C MET A 468 -18.60 5.24 -7.46
N HIS A 469 -18.93 4.34 -6.52
CA HIS A 469 -20.22 4.39 -5.83
C HIS A 469 -20.30 5.56 -4.84
N GLU A 470 -19.25 5.81 -4.04
CA GLU A 470 -19.17 6.97 -3.15
C GLU A 470 -19.22 8.29 -3.93
N GLN A 471 -18.46 8.42 -5.03
CA GLN A 471 -18.51 9.59 -5.91
C GLN A 471 -19.91 9.84 -6.44
N ARG A 472 -20.65 8.80 -6.88
CA ARG A 472 -22.07 8.94 -7.29
C ARG A 472 -22.96 9.37 -6.12
N ARG A 473 -22.80 8.78 -4.93
CA ARG A 473 -23.60 9.12 -3.72
C ARG A 473 -23.40 10.57 -3.29
N LEU A 474 -22.17 11.09 -3.39
CA LEU A 474 -21.83 12.50 -3.13
C LEU A 474 -22.33 13.42 -4.24
N LEU A 475 -22.13 13.06 -5.52
CA LEU A 475 -22.54 13.87 -6.67
C LEU A 475 -24.05 14.10 -6.72
N VAL A 476 -24.87 13.07 -6.40
CA VAL A 476 -26.34 13.22 -6.34
C VAL A 476 -26.76 14.22 -5.24
N ARG A 477 -26.17 14.15 -4.05
CA ARG A 477 -26.43 15.11 -2.96
C ARG A 477 -25.95 16.52 -3.30
N LEU A 478 -24.79 16.63 -3.94
CA LEU A 478 -24.24 17.90 -4.42
C LEU A 478 -25.17 18.53 -5.47
N LEU A 479 -25.60 17.77 -6.48
CA LEU A 479 -26.51 18.23 -7.52
C LEU A 479 -27.85 18.70 -6.92
N PHE A 480 -28.43 17.91 -6.01
CA PHE A 480 -29.66 18.26 -5.30
C PHE A 480 -29.50 19.56 -4.51
N THR A 481 -28.46 19.66 -3.68
CA THR A 481 -28.19 20.84 -2.85
C THR A 481 -27.95 22.09 -3.71
N PHE A 482 -27.23 21.94 -4.84
CA PHE A 482 -27.01 23.02 -5.79
C PHE A 482 -28.30 23.50 -6.47
N ILE A 483 -29.22 22.59 -6.81
CA ILE A 483 -30.54 22.95 -7.37
C ILE A 483 -31.37 23.75 -6.37
N VAL A 484 -31.31 23.42 -5.07
CA VAL A 484 -32.04 24.15 -4.00
C VAL A 484 -31.39 25.49 -3.67
N ALA A 485 -30.05 25.57 -3.68
CA ALA A 485 -29.30 26.78 -3.38
C ALA A 485 -29.54 27.93 -4.40
N ILE A 486 -30.00 27.63 -5.63
CA ILE A 486 -30.29 28.64 -6.65
C ILE A 486 -31.51 29.53 -6.29
N PRO A 487 -32.73 29.01 -6.10
CA PRO A 487 -33.88 29.83 -5.70
C PRO A 487 -33.66 30.49 -4.34
N GLU A 488 -32.94 29.84 -3.43
CA GLU A 488 -32.59 30.37 -2.11
C GLU A 488 -31.59 31.55 -2.19
N PHE A 489 -30.55 31.47 -3.03
CA PHE A 489 -29.65 32.60 -3.33
C PHE A 489 -30.44 33.80 -3.84
N LEU A 490 -31.39 33.54 -4.74
CA LEU A 490 -32.22 34.58 -5.33
C LEU A 490 -33.16 35.23 -4.30
N ILE A 491 -33.83 34.44 -3.45
CA ILE A 491 -34.76 34.94 -2.42
C ILE A 491 -34.00 35.59 -1.26
N GLY A 492 -33.12 34.85 -0.59
CA GLY A 492 -32.48 35.26 0.66
C GLY A 492 -31.37 36.30 0.50
N ILE A 493 -30.62 36.26 -0.61
CA ILE A 493 -29.49 37.19 -0.84
C ILE A 493 -29.87 38.25 -1.89
N LEU A 494 -30.27 37.86 -3.10
CA LEU A 494 -30.46 38.83 -4.18
C LEU A 494 -31.64 39.77 -3.92
N TRP A 495 -32.84 39.24 -3.66
CA TRP A 495 -34.03 40.08 -3.45
C TRP A 495 -34.08 40.77 -2.08
N MET A 496 -33.53 40.17 -1.03
CA MET A 496 -33.55 40.78 0.32
C MET A 496 -32.34 41.65 0.66
N SER A 497 -31.18 41.46 0.03
CA SER A 497 -29.96 42.25 0.33
C SER A 497 -29.57 43.21 -0.80
N LEU A 498 -29.61 42.79 -2.07
CA LEU A 498 -29.15 43.63 -3.20
C LEU A 498 -30.26 44.49 -3.83
N VAL A 499 -31.54 44.07 -3.79
CA VAL A 499 -32.65 44.82 -4.41
C VAL A 499 -33.22 45.88 -3.46
N PRO A 500 -33.39 47.15 -3.89
CA PRO A 500 -33.95 48.22 -3.04
C PRO A 500 -35.38 47.95 -2.54
N LYS A 501 -35.69 48.43 -1.31
CA LYS A 501 -37.03 48.36 -0.66
C LYS A 501 -38.18 49.04 -1.44
N SER A 502 -37.89 49.69 -2.58
CA SER A 502 -38.89 50.25 -3.49
C SER A 502 -39.46 49.23 -4.50
N ASN A 503 -38.80 48.10 -4.75
CA ASN A 503 -39.18 47.13 -5.78
C ASN A 503 -40.44 46.33 -5.38
N SER A 504 -41.41 46.20 -6.30
CA SER A 504 -42.65 45.46 -6.09
C SER A 504 -42.45 43.97 -5.79
N ILE A 505 -41.47 43.31 -6.42
CA ILE A 505 -41.16 41.89 -6.17
C ILE A 505 -40.64 41.70 -4.74
N ARG A 506 -39.83 42.64 -4.25
CA ARG A 506 -39.31 42.62 -2.88
C ARG A 506 -40.44 42.80 -1.87
N LYS A 507 -41.31 43.80 -2.07
CA LYS A 507 -42.49 44.02 -1.21
C LYS A 507 -43.43 42.81 -1.18
N TYR A 508 -43.70 42.20 -2.33
CA TYR A 508 -44.49 40.97 -2.43
C TYR A 508 -43.88 39.79 -1.64
N LEU A 509 -42.55 39.74 -1.49
CA LEU A 509 -41.84 38.74 -0.69
C LEU A 509 -41.77 39.09 0.81
N GLU A 510 -41.74 40.38 1.15
CA GLU A 510 -41.74 40.90 2.53
C GLU A 510 -43.15 40.85 3.18
N GLU A 511 -44.23 40.84 2.39
CA GLU A 511 -45.61 40.70 2.88
C GLU A 511 -45.84 39.42 3.71
N PRO A 512 -46.69 39.45 4.76
CA PRO A 512 -47.07 38.26 5.51
C PRO A 512 -47.94 37.29 4.67
N MET A 513 -48.00 36.02 5.07
CA MET A 513 -48.79 35.00 4.37
C MET A 513 -49.76 34.20 5.25
N TRP A 514 -49.28 33.36 6.17
CA TRP A 514 -50.11 32.34 6.84
C TRP A 514 -50.40 32.63 8.31
N VAL A 515 -49.39 32.98 9.11
CA VAL A 515 -49.51 33.14 10.57
C VAL A 515 -48.54 34.21 11.07
N GLY A 516 -49.04 35.16 11.87
CA GLY A 516 -48.26 36.23 12.50
C GLY A 516 -47.54 37.13 11.49
N SER A 517 -46.41 37.72 11.91
CA SER A 517 -45.60 38.63 11.11
C SER A 517 -44.58 37.93 10.19
N VAL A 518 -44.77 36.63 9.88
CA VAL A 518 -43.84 35.84 9.05
C VAL A 518 -44.05 36.12 7.55
N SER A 519 -43.00 36.59 6.88
CA SER A 519 -43.01 36.97 5.46
C SER A 519 -43.08 35.79 4.50
N ARG A 520 -43.49 36.04 3.24
CA ARG A 520 -43.49 35.01 2.17
C ARG A 520 -42.10 34.42 1.94
N ALA A 521 -41.06 35.25 2.03
CA ALA A 521 -39.67 34.83 1.88
C ALA A 521 -39.24 33.83 2.95
N GLU A 522 -39.55 34.08 4.22
CA GLU A 522 -39.15 33.19 5.32
C GLU A 522 -39.81 31.81 5.22
N TRP A 523 -41.09 31.75 4.83
CA TRP A 523 -41.77 30.48 4.52
C TRP A 523 -41.12 29.76 3.34
N ALA A 524 -40.75 30.47 2.27
CA ALA A 524 -40.07 29.87 1.12
C ALA A 524 -38.67 29.34 1.48
N LEU A 525 -37.88 30.10 2.26
CA LEU A 525 -36.56 29.68 2.75
C LEU A 525 -36.69 28.43 3.64
N PHE A 526 -37.60 28.43 4.62
CA PHE A 526 -37.85 27.25 5.46
C PHE A 526 -38.20 25.99 4.63
N ILE A 527 -39.09 26.12 3.64
CA ILE A 527 -39.50 25.02 2.76
C ILE A 527 -38.35 24.51 1.88
N LEU A 528 -37.46 25.39 1.41
CA LEU A 528 -36.30 25.02 0.59
C LEU A 528 -35.18 24.37 1.42
N THR A 529 -34.83 24.96 2.56
CA THR A 529 -33.74 24.46 3.43
C THR A 529 -34.08 23.12 4.10
N THR A 530 -35.35 22.87 4.42
CA THR A 530 -35.77 21.64 5.15
C THR A 530 -35.34 20.35 4.42
N PRO A 531 -35.63 20.13 3.12
CA PRO A 531 -35.09 19.01 2.36
C PRO A 531 -33.56 18.89 2.36
N VAL A 532 -32.82 20.01 2.34
CA VAL A 532 -31.34 19.97 2.41
C VAL A 532 -30.87 19.53 3.79
N MET A 533 -31.52 19.99 4.86
CA MET A 533 -31.24 19.61 6.25
C MET A 533 -31.51 18.12 6.54
N PHE A 534 -32.37 17.45 5.75
CA PHE A 534 -32.72 16.03 5.93
C PHE A 534 -32.17 15.08 4.85
N PHE A 535 -31.71 15.56 3.69
CA PHE A 535 -31.14 14.73 2.61
C PHE A 535 -29.74 15.18 2.13
N GLY A 536 -29.41 16.47 2.22
CA GLY A 536 -28.09 16.99 1.87
C GLY A 536 -27.06 16.78 2.99
N THR A 537 -27.46 17.00 4.24
CA THR A 537 -26.62 16.83 5.44
C THR A 537 -26.80 15.49 6.17
N ASP A 538 -27.65 14.59 5.66
CA ASP A 538 -27.98 13.29 6.29
C ASP A 538 -26.72 12.49 6.69
N VAL A 539 -25.72 12.44 5.80
CA VAL A 539 -24.45 11.74 6.01
C VAL A 539 -23.67 12.33 7.20
N PHE A 540 -23.71 13.65 7.40
CA PHE A 540 -23.01 14.32 8.49
C PHE A 540 -23.77 14.15 9.81
N HIS A 541 -25.09 14.30 9.80
CA HIS A 541 -25.93 14.13 10.99
C HIS A 541 -25.91 12.68 11.51
N ALA A 542 -26.09 11.69 10.62
CA ALA A 542 -26.08 10.28 11.00
C ALA A 542 -24.72 9.85 11.56
N ARG A 543 -23.60 10.32 10.98
CA ARG A 543 -22.24 10.03 11.47
C ARG A 543 -21.99 10.74 12.81
N ALA A 544 -22.22 12.05 12.90
CA ALA A 544 -22.01 12.83 14.12
C ALA A 544 -22.85 12.32 15.30
N PHE A 545 -24.13 12.00 15.09
CA PHE A 545 -24.99 11.45 16.14
C PHE A 545 -24.47 10.10 16.67
N LYS A 546 -23.93 9.25 15.79
CA LYS A 546 -23.33 7.96 16.17
C LYS A 546 -22.01 8.14 16.91
N GLU A 547 -21.14 9.02 16.44
CA GLU A 547 -19.89 9.40 17.11
C GLU A 547 -20.17 9.91 18.54
N ILE A 548 -21.15 10.82 18.72
CA ILE A 548 -21.57 11.36 20.03
C ILE A 548 -22.21 10.27 20.90
N ARG A 549 -23.22 9.54 20.40
CA ARG A 549 -23.93 8.48 21.12
C ARG A 549 -22.98 7.36 21.60
N ALA A 550 -21.85 7.18 20.94
CA ALA A 550 -20.83 6.19 21.30
C ALA A 550 -19.72 6.72 22.23
N LEU A 551 -19.44 8.03 22.26
CA LEU A 551 -18.58 8.62 23.29
C LEU A 551 -19.27 8.70 24.67
N TRP A 552 -20.59 8.92 24.68
CA TRP A 552 -21.36 9.30 25.85
C TRP A 552 -22.27 8.21 26.45
N ARG A 553 -22.29 6.99 25.89
CA ARG A 553 -23.13 5.90 26.41
C ARG A 553 -22.71 5.45 27.83
N PRO A 554 -23.66 5.09 28.72
CA PRO A 554 -23.36 4.53 30.02
C PRO A 554 -22.52 3.25 29.88
N GLY A 555 -21.44 3.11 30.65
CA GLY A 555 -20.54 1.93 30.60
C GLY A 555 -19.21 2.13 29.84
N SER A 556 -19.05 3.22 29.06
CA SER A 556 -17.79 3.49 28.35
C SER A 556 -16.58 3.56 29.31
N ARG A 557 -15.50 2.83 28.98
CA ARG A 557 -14.25 2.72 29.77
C ARG A 557 -13.27 3.89 29.58
N VAL A 558 -13.56 4.86 28.71
CA VAL A 558 -12.65 5.99 28.44
C VAL A 558 -12.67 6.98 29.61
N PRO A 559 -11.52 7.40 30.19
CA PRO A 559 -11.51 8.39 31.28
C PRO A 559 -12.05 9.74 30.80
N ILE A 560 -12.81 10.43 31.66
CA ILE A 560 -13.66 11.58 31.29
C ILE A 560 -12.89 12.68 30.54
N LEU A 561 -11.73 13.10 31.07
CA LEU A 561 -10.83 14.07 30.41
C LEU A 561 -10.46 13.67 28.97
N ARG A 562 -10.21 12.38 28.72
CA ARG A 562 -9.85 11.86 27.40
C ARG A 562 -11.05 11.73 26.45
N ARG A 563 -12.29 11.79 26.95
CA ARG A 563 -13.50 11.95 26.11
C ARG A 563 -13.54 13.36 25.54
N PHE A 564 -13.38 14.38 26.38
CA PHE A 564 -13.38 15.79 25.96
C PHE A 564 -12.31 16.09 24.89
N TYR A 565 -11.06 15.66 25.08
CA TYR A 565 -10.01 15.88 24.06
C TYR A 565 -10.13 14.99 22.81
N ARG A 566 -10.95 13.93 22.81
CA ARG A 566 -11.25 13.09 21.62
C ARG A 566 -12.59 13.43 20.97
N PHE A 567 -13.31 14.43 21.48
CA PHE A 567 -14.68 14.79 21.07
C PHE A 567 -14.77 15.42 19.66
N GLY A 568 -13.66 15.89 19.10
CA GLY A 568 -13.64 16.63 17.83
C GLY A 568 -13.55 15.76 16.58
N SER A 569 -14.63 15.72 15.81
CA SER A 569 -14.64 15.20 14.42
C SER A 569 -15.10 16.29 13.44
N MET A 570 -14.72 16.15 12.16
CA MET A 570 -15.21 17.03 11.10
C MET A 570 -16.72 16.84 10.83
N ASN A 571 -17.24 15.61 10.93
CA ASN A 571 -18.68 15.34 10.79
C ASN A 571 -19.46 16.06 11.90
N MET A 572 -18.95 16.00 13.13
CA MET A 572 -19.55 16.63 14.30
C MET A 572 -19.54 18.16 14.21
N LEU A 573 -18.44 18.77 13.79
CA LEU A 573 -18.36 20.23 13.59
C LEU A 573 -19.44 20.73 12.62
N ILE A 574 -19.60 20.02 11.49
CA ILE A 574 -20.57 20.36 10.45
C ILE A 574 -22.00 20.14 10.95
N SER A 575 -22.27 18.97 11.52
CA SER A 575 -23.59 18.62 12.08
C SER A 575 -24.03 19.60 13.16
N ALA A 576 -23.12 20.02 14.05
CA ALA A 576 -23.43 21.01 15.08
C ALA A 576 -23.73 22.38 14.47
N GLY A 577 -22.91 22.82 13.50
CA GLY A 577 -23.11 24.10 12.80
C GLY A 577 -24.47 24.20 12.10
N THR A 578 -24.83 23.19 11.29
CA THR A 578 -26.12 23.19 10.57
C THR A 578 -27.32 22.99 11.50
N MET A 579 -27.21 22.14 12.54
CA MET A 579 -28.29 22.00 13.55
C MET A 579 -28.54 23.31 14.31
N VAL A 580 -27.50 23.97 14.80
CA VAL A 580 -27.66 25.22 15.55
C VAL A 580 -28.26 26.32 14.68
N ALA A 581 -27.79 26.49 13.44
CA ALA A 581 -28.36 27.45 12.49
C ALA A 581 -29.82 27.15 12.13
N TYR A 582 -30.16 25.88 11.84
CA TYR A 582 -31.52 25.46 11.48
C TYR A 582 -32.51 25.64 12.65
N PHE A 583 -32.18 25.14 13.85
CA PHE A 583 -33.08 25.23 15.00
C PHE A 583 -33.22 26.66 15.54
N ALA A 584 -32.16 27.49 15.47
CA ALA A 584 -32.29 28.92 15.80
C ALA A 584 -33.23 29.64 14.82
N SER A 585 -33.13 29.34 13.52
CA SER A 585 -34.01 29.91 12.48
C SER A 585 -35.46 29.47 12.64
N LEU A 586 -35.69 28.20 12.99
CA LEU A 586 -37.02 27.69 13.30
C LEU A 586 -37.60 28.34 14.57
N ALA A 587 -36.79 28.56 15.61
CA ALA A 587 -37.23 29.28 16.82
C ALA A 587 -37.61 30.75 16.52
N VAL A 588 -36.85 31.44 15.68
CA VAL A 588 -37.18 32.80 15.19
C VAL A 588 -38.50 32.81 14.42
N LEU A 589 -38.71 31.86 13.50
CA LEU A 589 -39.94 31.76 12.71
C LEU A 589 -41.15 31.45 13.61
N ILE A 590 -41.00 30.58 14.61
CA ILE A 590 -42.04 30.32 15.62
C ILE A 590 -42.34 31.58 16.43
N LEU A 591 -41.33 32.38 16.82
CA LEU A 591 -41.54 33.61 17.58
C LEU A 591 -42.31 34.65 16.75
N LYS A 592 -41.91 34.90 15.49
CA LYS A 592 -42.63 35.77 14.55
C LYS A 592 -44.08 35.30 14.31
N SER A 593 -44.34 33.99 14.30
CA SER A 593 -45.72 33.47 14.18
C SER A 593 -46.64 33.84 15.35
N ARG A 594 -46.10 34.28 16.50
CA ARG A 594 -46.86 34.71 17.68
C ARG A 594 -47.09 36.22 17.76
N ILE A 595 -46.42 37.02 16.95
CA ILE A 595 -46.55 38.48 16.92
C ILE A 595 -47.67 38.84 15.91
N PRO A 596 -48.69 39.63 16.28
CA PRO A 596 -49.72 40.08 15.35
C PRO A 596 -49.13 41.03 14.29
N ALA A 597 -49.65 40.97 13.06
CA ALA A 597 -49.04 41.66 11.92
C ALA A 597 -49.12 43.20 11.95
N ASP A 598 -49.94 43.77 12.83
CA ASP A 598 -50.21 45.22 12.89
C ASP A 598 -49.34 45.97 13.94
N GLU A 599 -48.72 45.28 14.90
CA GLU A 599 -47.93 45.92 15.96
C GLU A 599 -46.44 46.00 15.63
N HIS A 600 -46.03 47.19 15.18
CA HIS A 600 -44.67 47.61 14.83
C HIS A 600 -44.14 47.06 13.50
N GLY A 601 -43.53 47.95 12.70
CA GLY A 601 -43.09 47.68 11.34
C GLY A 601 -42.04 46.58 11.23
N SER A 602 -41.83 46.07 10.01
CA SER A 602 -41.05 44.88 9.69
C SER A 602 -39.62 44.88 10.23
N GLY A 603 -39.46 44.45 11.49
CA GLY A 603 -38.20 44.13 12.11
C GLY A 603 -37.56 42.93 11.40
N ASP A 604 -36.47 43.20 10.70
CA ASP A 604 -35.65 42.21 9.98
C ASP A 604 -34.94 41.26 10.99
N ILE A 605 -35.69 40.43 11.73
CA ILE A 605 -35.11 39.26 12.43
C ILE A 605 -34.68 38.27 11.34
N VAL A 606 -33.39 38.29 11.01
CA VAL A 606 -32.78 37.45 9.98
C VAL A 606 -32.87 35.98 10.38
N THR A 607 -33.33 35.13 9.46
CA THR A 607 -33.26 33.67 9.58
C THR A 607 -32.02 33.15 8.85
N TYR A 608 -31.39 32.11 9.38
CA TYR A 608 -30.13 31.51 8.90
C TYR A 608 -30.38 30.23 8.10
N PHE A 609 -31.52 30.17 7.42
CA PHE A 609 -31.90 29.06 6.55
C PHE A 609 -30.94 28.95 5.35
N ASP A 610 -30.60 30.10 4.75
CA ASP A 610 -29.58 30.26 3.71
C ASP A 610 -28.21 29.67 4.12
N THR A 611 -27.80 29.94 5.35
CA THR A 611 -26.53 29.52 5.94
C THR A 611 -26.41 28.01 5.97
N VAL A 612 -27.50 27.29 6.29
CA VAL A 612 -27.51 25.83 6.35
C VAL A 612 -27.22 25.23 4.97
N VAL A 613 -27.85 25.75 3.91
CA VAL A 613 -27.71 25.19 2.56
C VAL A 613 -26.40 25.60 1.90
N PHE A 614 -25.98 26.86 1.98
CA PHE A 614 -24.68 27.27 1.40
C PHE A 614 -23.50 26.57 2.09
N LEU A 615 -23.56 26.40 3.42
CA LEU A 615 -22.58 25.60 4.16
C LEU A 615 -22.55 24.15 3.63
N THR A 616 -23.71 23.52 3.51
CA THR A 616 -23.85 22.16 2.98
C THR A 616 -23.31 22.04 1.56
N LEU A 617 -23.64 22.99 0.67
CA LEU A 617 -23.19 23.05 -0.71
C LEU A 617 -21.66 23.11 -0.79
N PHE A 618 -21.03 24.08 -0.11
CA PHE A 618 -19.58 24.27 -0.17
C PHE A 618 -18.80 23.10 0.42
N ILE A 619 -19.33 22.45 1.46
CA ILE A 619 -18.77 21.21 2.03
C ILE A 619 -18.89 20.03 1.04
N LEU A 620 -20.05 19.85 0.42
CA LEU A 620 -20.26 18.79 -0.58
C LEU A 620 -19.40 19.00 -1.82
N VAL A 621 -19.19 20.24 -2.26
CA VAL A 621 -18.20 20.58 -3.31
C VAL A 621 -16.79 20.16 -2.87
N GLY A 622 -16.37 20.52 -1.66
CA GLY A 622 -15.06 20.14 -1.12
C GLY A 622 -14.85 18.62 -1.07
N ARG A 623 -15.83 17.86 -0.58
CA ARG A 623 -15.77 16.39 -0.53
C ARG A 623 -15.85 15.72 -1.90
N ALA A 624 -16.62 16.28 -2.85
CA ALA A 624 -16.64 15.80 -4.22
C ALA A 624 -15.29 16.04 -4.94
N LEU A 625 -14.67 17.20 -4.74
CA LEU A 625 -13.33 17.52 -5.27
C LEU A 625 -12.24 16.63 -4.66
N GLU A 626 -12.30 16.33 -3.36
CA GLU A 626 -11.43 15.36 -2.70
C GLU A 626 -11.57 13.96 -3.33
N ALA A 627 -12.80 13.44 -3.42
CA ALA A 627 -13.07 12.11 -3.96
C ALA A 627 -12.66 11.99 -5.45
N TYR A 628 -12.91 13.04 -6.24
CA TYR A 628 -12.44 13.14 -7.62
C TYR A 628 -10.90 13.16 -7.70
N SER A 629 -10.24 13.99 -6.89
CA SER A 629 -8.79 14.11 -6.91
C SER A 629 -8.10 12.80 -6.55
N LYS A 630 -8.58 12.09 -5.51
CA LYS A 630 -8.04 10.79 -5.08
C LYS A 630 -8.09 9.74 -6.20
N ALA A 631 -9.26 9.57 -6.84
CA ALA A 631 -9.40 8.65 -7.96
C ALA A 631 -8.51 9.04 -9.15
N LYS A 632 -8.50 10.33 -9.53
CA LYS A 632 -7.69 10.83 -10.67
C LYS A 632 -6.18 10.76 -10.43
N THR A 633 -5.73 10.59 -9.18
CA THR A 633 -4.34 10.26 -8.86
C THR A 633 -4.01 8.77 -8.93
N GLY A 634 -4.98 7.87 -8.69
CA GLY A 634 -4.79 6.42 -8.82
C GLY A 634 -4.63 5.94 -10.27
N ASP A 635 -5.23 6.65 -11.23
CA ASP A 635 -5.17 6.35 -12.68
C ASP A 635 -3.74 6.14 -13.23
N ALA A 636 -2.71 6.72 -12.61
CA ALA A 636 -1.34 6.64 -13.10
C ALA A 636 -0.75 5.22 -13.06
N VAL A 637 -1.11 4.41 -12.05
CA VAL A 637 -0.67 3.00 -11.97
C VAL A 637 -1.45 2.15 -12.96
N ALA A 638 -2.75 2.43 -13.09
CA ALA A 638 -3.66 1.81 -14.05
C ALA A 638 -3.37 2.19 -15.53
N MET A 639 -2.36 3.03 -15.80
CA MET A 639 -1.81 3.23 -17.14
C MET A 639 -0.69 2.21 -17.47
N LEU A 640 0.11 1.78 -16.49
CA LEU A 640 1.15 0.75 -16.71
C LEU A 640 0.51 -0.60 -17.04
N GLY A 641 -0.53 -1.00 -16.31
CA GLY A 641 -1.29 -2.22 -16.59
C GLY A 641 -2.05 -2.23 -17.94
N LYS A 642 -2.02 -1.14 -18.71
CA LYS A 642 -2.55 -1.07 -20.09
C LYS A 642 -1.49 -1.26 -21.17
N LEU A 643 -0.21 -1.35 -20.80
CA LEU A 643 0.87 -1.69 -21.72
C LEU A 643 0.86 -3.18 -22.08
N ARG A 644 0.35 -4.03 -21.17
CA ARG A 644 0.16 -5.46 -21.37
C ARG A 644 -0.99 -5.74 -22.36
N PRO A 645 -0.77 -6.50 -23.44
CA PRO A 645 -1.84 -7.02 -24.29
C PRO A 645 -2.83 -7.90 -23.53
N SER A 646 -4.12 -7.85 -23.90
CA SER A 646 -5.12 -8.84 -23.47
C SER A 646 -5.05 -10.15 -24.25
N ASP A 647 -4.49 -10.09 -25.46
CA ASP A 647 -4.51 -11.15 -26.46
C ASP A 647 -3.09 -11.49 -26.92
N ALA A 648 -2.83 -12.76 -27.17
CA ALA A 648 -1.61 -13.29 -27.76
C ALA A 648 -1.88 -13.96 -29.11
N ILE A 649 -0.82 -14.13 -29.91
CA ILE A 649 -0.85 -14.81 -31.20
C ILE A 649 0.04 -16.04 -31.08
N LEU A 650 -0.58 -17.19 -30.77
CA LEU A 650 0.08 -18.48 -30.51
C LEU A 650 0.33 -19.23 -31.83
N VAL A 651 1.48 -19.91 -31.91
CA VAL A 651 1.78 -20.91 -32.95
C VAL A 651 1.53 -22.30 -32.39
N LEU A 652 0.65 -23.09 -33.02
CA LEU A 652 0.28 -24.42 -32.51
C LEU A 652 1.27 -25.53 -32.90
N ASP A 653 1.85 -25.45 -34.10
CA ASP A 653 2.59 -26.55 -34.73
C ASP A 653 4.12 -26.45 -34.57
N HIS A 654 4.61 -26.44 -33.33
CA HIS A 654 6.07 -26.49 -33.05
C HIS A 654 6.61 -27.92 -32.93
N ILE A 655 6.68 -28.62 -34.07
CA ILE A 655 7.40 -29.90 -34.18
C ILE A 655 8.91 -29.62 -34.39
N PRO A 656 9.82 -30.15 -33.56
CA PRO A 656 11.26 -30.01 -33.77
C PRO A 656 11.78 -31.05 -34.78
N SER A 657 11.64 -30.75 -36.08
CA SER A 657 12.27 -31.54 -37.16
C SER A 657 12.56 -30.69 -38.42
N ASP A 658 13.66 -30.97 -39.10
CA ASP A 658 14.20 -30.17 -40.21
C ASP A 658 13.42 -30.26 -41.55
N GLN A 659 12.13 -30.64 -41.54
CA GLN A 659 11.33 -30.90 -42.75
C GLN A 659 9.86 -30.46 -42.62
N VAL A 660 9.62 -29.17 -42.37
CA VAL A 660 8.28 -28.55 -42.45
C VAL A 660 8.34 -27.21 -43.19
N ASP A 661 7.44 -26.98 -44.14
CA ASP A 661 7.32 -25.71 -44.87
C ASP A 661 6.91 -24.56 -43.92
N PRO A 662 7.62 -23.43 -43.89
CA PRO A 662 7.34 -22.33 -42.95
C PRO A 662 6.00 -21.60 -43.19
N ASN A 663 5.33 -21.88 -44.31
CA ASN A 663 4.05 -21.26 -44.68
C ASN A 663 2.80 -21.96 -44.12
N ASN A 664 2.94 -23.13 -43.46
CA ASN A 664 1.79 -23.95 -43.04
C ASN A 664 1.66 -24.12 -41.51
N SER A 665 2.17 -23.16 -40.73
CA SER A 665 2.02 -23.14 -39.27
C SER A 665 0.66 -22.57 -38.86
N THR A 666 -0.10 -23.27 -38.02
CA THR A 666 -1.43 -22.82 -37.61
C THR A 666 -1.31 -21.74 -36.53
N ILE A 667 -1.59 -20.49 -36.92
CA ILE A 667 -1.56 -19.31 -36.04
C ILE A 667 -2.95 -19.05 -35.44
N GLN A 668 -3.05 -18.99 -34.12
CA GLN A 668 -4.30 -18.73 -33.40
C GLN A 668 -4.18 -17.52 -32.46
N ARG A 669 -5.17 -16.61 -32.50
CA ARG A 669 -5.31 -15.53 -31.51
C ARG A 669 -6.04 -16.06 -30.27
N ILE A 670 -5.43 -15.93 -29.10
CA ILE A 670 -5.95 -16.41 -27.81
C ILE A 670 -5.86 -15.31 -26.74
N VAL A 671 -6.56 -15.47 -25.61
CA VAL A 671 -6.42 -14.58 -24.44
C VAL A 671 -5.13 -14.93 -23.69
N VAL A 672 -4.42 -13.94 -23.16
CA VAL A 672 -3.09 -14.11 -22.52
C VAL A 672 -3.11 -15.09 -21.34
N ASP A 673 -4.22 -15.20 -20.61
CA ASP A 673 -4.36 -16.15 -19.50
C ASP A 673 -4.27 -17.63 -19.93
N LEU A 674 -4.54 -17.90 -21.21
CA LEU A 674 -4.49 -19.24 -21.82
C LEU A 674 -3.09 -19.64 -22.31
N LEU A 675 -2.08 -18.80 -22.09
CA LEU A 675 -0.67 -19.14 -22.34
C LEU A 675 -0.09 -20.03 -21.25
N GLU A 676 0.94 -20.78 -21.64
CA GLU A 676 1.78 -21.63 -20.79
C GLU A 676 3.27 -21.36 -21.02
N LEU A 677 4.10 -21.86 -20.11
CA LEU A 677 5.56 -21.78 -20.25
C LEU A 677 6.00 -22.66 -21.42
N GLY A 678 6.91 -22.15 -22.25
CA GLY A 678 7.37 -22.84 -23.45
C GLY A 678 6.47 -22.65 -24.69
N ASP A 679 5.29 -22.05 -24.59
CA ASP A 679 4.50 -21.61 -25.75
C ASP A 679 5.30 -20.63 -26.62
N VAL A 680 5.13 -20.69 -27.93
CA VAL A 680 5.75 -19.73 -28.87
C VAL A 680 4.70 -18.79 -29.44
N VAL A 681 4.92 -17.49 -29.27
CA VAL A 681 4.02 -16.42 -29.74
C VAL A 681 4.71 -15.50 -30.74
N VAL A 682 3.95 -15.04 -31.73
CA VAL A 682 4.43 -14.10 -32.77
C VAL A 682 4.02 -12.67 -32.39
N ILE A 683 5.02 -11.81 -32.21
CA ILE A 683 4.81 -10.37 -31.97
C ILE A 683 4.89 -9.63 -33.31
N PRO A 684 3.79 -9.05 -33.82
CA PRO A 684 3.80 -8.27 -35.06
C PRO A 684 4.53 -6.94 -34.87
N HIS A 685 4.86 -6.28 -35.98
CA HIS A 685 5.34 -4.89 -35.96
C HIS A 685 4.32 -3.98 -35.25
N GLY A 686 4.79 -3.14 -34.33
CA GLY A 686 3.96 -2.29 -33.47
C GLY A 686 3.25 -3.04 -32.32
N GLY A 687 3.46 -4.35 -32.17
CA GLY A 687 2.93 -5.15 -31.06
C GLY A 687 3.87 -5.19 -29.85
N SER A 688 3.29 -5.40 -28.66
CA SER A 688 4.02 -5.77 -27.45
C SER A 688 4.05 -7.29 -27.28
N PRO A 689 5.08 -7.87 -26.63
CA PRO A 689 4.96 -9.20 -26.02
C PRO A 689 3.74 -9.26 -25.10
N PRO A 690 3.01 -10.40 -25.04
CA PRO A 690 1.95 -10.62 -24.06
C PRO A 690 2.49 -10.86 -22.64
N ALA A 691 3.63 -11.55 -22.57
CA ALA A 691 4.38 -11.93 -21.38
C ALA A 691 5.87 -11.99 -21.75
N ASP A 692 6.74 -12.23 -20.77
CA ASP A 692 8.20 -12.18 -21.00
C ASP A 692 8.71 -13.49 -21.59
N GLY A 693 9.73 -13.40 -22.46
CA GLY A 693 10.22 -14.56 -23.19
C GLY A 693 11.54 -14.34 -23.94
N ILE A 694 12.00 -15.40 -24.59
CA ILE A 694 13.27 -15.47 -25.33
C ILE A 694 13.01 -15.55 -26.83
N ILE A 695 13.77 -14.80 -27.64
CA ILE A 695 13.67 -14.84 -29.10
C ILE A 695 14.16 -16.19 -29.65
N THR A 696 13.31 -16.89 -30.40
CA THR A 696 13.64 -18.17 -31.04
C THR A 696 14.18 -18.03 -32.47
N GLY A 697 13.80 -16.96 -33.17
CA GLY A 697 14.27 -16.66 -34.53
C GLY A 697 15.76 -16.33 -34.58
N THR A 698 16.43 -16.76 -35.65
CA THR A 698 17.88 -16.59 -35.89
C THR A 698 18.31 -15.17 -36.29
N ASP A 699 17.34 -14.29 -36.48
CA ASP A 699 17.51 -12.94 -37.03
C ASP A 699 17.83 -11.89 -35.95
N SER A 700 18.25 -10.70 -36.40
CA SER A 700 18.26 -9.50 -35.56
C SER A 700 16.91 -8.77 -35.61
N TYR A 701 16.46 -8.31 -34.44
CA TYR A 701 15.18 -7.65 -34.19
C TYR A 701 15.40 -6.35 -33.40
N LYS A 702 14.39 -5.47 -33.35
CA LYS A 702 14.48 -4.18 -32.64
C LYS A 702 13.24 -3.91 -31.81
N PHE A 703 13.45 -3.64 -30.52
CA PHE A 703 12.40 -3.35 -29.55
C PHE A 703 12.58 -1.95 -28.96
N ASP A 704 11.51 -1.17 -28.97
CA ASP A 704 11.40 0.05 -28.19
C ASP A 704 10.99 -0.34 -26.76
N GLU A 705 11.95 -0.27 -25.85
CA GLU A 705 11.74 -0.55 -24.42
C GLU A 705 11.41 0.72 -23.62
N SER A 706 11.20 1.88 -24.27
CA SER A 706 11.02 3.19 -23.62
C SER A 706 9.87 3.27 -22.63
N SER A 707 8.85 2.41 -22.76
CA SER A 707 7.73 2.33 -21.81
C SER A 707 8.07 1.59 -20.51
N LEU A 708 9.20 0.86 -20.49
CA LEU A 708 9.76 0.15 -19.33
C LEU A 708 11.04 0.82 -18.82
N THR A 709 12.03 1.03 -19.70
CA THR A 709 13.38 1.55 -19.36
C THR A 709 13.50 3.07 -19.47
N GLY A 710 12.53 3.74 -20.08
CA GLY A 710 12.56 5.19 -20.33
C GLY A 710 13.55 5.63 -21.42
N GLU A 711 14.29 4.73 -22.04
CA GLU A 711 15.33 5.04 -23.05
C GLU A 711 14.71 5.18 -24.45
N SER A 712 14.98 6.28 -25.15
CA SER A 712 14.26 6.66 -26.40
C SER A 712 14.80 6.03 -27.69
N MET A 713 15.72 5.06 -27.59
CA MET A 713 16.38 4.41 -28.72
C MET A 713 16.05 2.91 -28.72
N PRO A 714 15.51 2.34 -29.83
CA PRO A 714 15.19 0.92 -29.88
C PRO A 714 16.42 0.02 -29.71
N VAL A 715 16.36 -0.86 -28.71
CA VAL A 715 17.38 -1.87 -28.41
C VAL A 715 17.36 -2.95 -29.49
N THR A 716 18.53 -3.38 -29.94
CA THR A 716 18.65 -4.50 -30.90
C THR A 716 18.78 -5.81 -30.12
N LYS A 717 18.05 -6.84 -30.53
CA LYS A 717 17.97 -8.15 -29.87
C LYS A 717 18.14 -9.28 -30.89
N SER A 718 18.61 -10.43 -30.43
CA SER A 718 19.10 -11.57 -31.21
C SER A 718 18.47 -12.88 -30.72
N LYS A 719 18.71 -14.00 -31.41
CA LYS A 719 18.32 -15.33 -30.89
C LYS A 719 18.91 -15.56 -29.49
N GLY A 720 18.07 -15.96 -28.54
CA GLY A 720 18.47 -16.18 -27.14
C GLY A 720 18.31 -14.96 -26.23
N ASP A 721 18.14 -13.75 -26.76
CA ASP A 721 17.91 -12.55 -25.93
C ASP A 721 16.50 -12.52 -25.32
N LYS A 722 16.41 -12.00 -24.08
CA LYS A 722 15.14 -11.76 -23.38
C LYS A 722 14.43 -10.49 -23.86
N VAL A 723 13.10 -10.57 -23.90
CA VAL A 723 12.17 -9.51 -24.29
C VAL A 723 11.03 -9.43 -23.27
N PHE A 724 10.63 -8.22 -22.89
CA PHE A 724 9.72 -7.95 -21.76
C PHE A 724 8.37 -7.39 -22.20
N SER A 725 7.28 -7.82 -21.55
CA SER A 725 5.92 -7.34 -21.75
C SER A 725 5.82 -5.83 -21.47
N GLY A 726 5.28 -5.06 -22.43
CA GLY A 726 5.28 -3.60 -22.41
C GLY A 726 6.40 -2.94 -23.23
N SER A 727 7.37 -3.71 -23.76
CA SER A 727 8.20 -3.26 -24.90
C SER A 727 7.41 -3.32 -26.21
N VAL A 728 7.82 -2.58 -27.25
CA VAL A 728 7.14 -2.56 -28.55
C VAL A 728 8.09 -2.99 -29.67
N ASN A 729 7.69 -3.97 -30.48
CA ASN A 729 8.47 -4.40 -31.65
C ASN A 729 8.45 -3.33 -32.75
N VAL A 730 9.59 -2.71 -33.02
CA VAL A 730 9.79 -1.72 -34.10
C VAL A 730 10.34 -2.38 -35.38
N GLY A 731 10.82 -3.61 -35.27
CA GLY A 731 11.34 -4.39 -36.38
C GLY A 731 10.27 -5.16 -37.17
N ARG A 732 10.73 -6.21 -37.85
CA ARG A 732 9.92 -7.27 -38.46
C ARG A 732 9.21 -8.12 -37.40
N PRO A 733 8.14 -8.87 -37.75
CA PRO A 733 7.53 -9.84 -36.83
C PRO A 733 8.56 -10.81 -36.25
N VAL A 734 8.38 -11.18 -34.98
CA VAL A 734 9.35 -11.95 -34.19
C VAL A 734 8.65 -13.01 -33.36
N SER A 735 9.17 -14.23 -33.39
CA SER A 735 8.72 -15.34 -32.55
C SER A 735 9.51 -15.33 -31.23
N ILE A 736 8.80 -15.30 -30.11
CA ILE A 736 9.38 -15.51 -28.77
C ILE A 736 8.77 -16.75 -28.11
N GLN A 737 9.59 -17.47 -27.35
CA GLN A 737 9.14 -18.53 -26.46
C GLN A 737 8.93 -17.94 -25.06
N ILE A 738 7.75 -18.16 -24.48
CA ILE A 738 7.39 -17.61 -23.17
C ILE A 738 8.20 -18.30 -22.06
N THR A 739 8.92 -17.51 -21.25
CA THR A 739 9.69 -17.99 -20.09
C THR A 739 9.01 -17.72 -18.76
N ASP A 740 8.19 -16.66 -18.70
CA ASP A 740 7.62 -16.15 -17.45
C ASP A 740 6.18 -15.67 -17.69
N LEU A 741 5.27 -15.94 -16.74
CA LEU A 741 3.84 -15.68 -16.89
C LEU A 741 3.22 -15.03 -15.65
N GLY A 742 2.40 -13.99 -15.88
CA GLY A 742 1.69 -13.29 -14.82
C GLY A 742 2.66 -12.57 -13.87
N SER A 743 2.49 -12.79 -12.57
CA SER A 743 3.14 -12.05 -11.49
C SER A 743 4.67 -12.13 -11.47
N THR A 744 5.31 -13.05 -12.20
CA THR A 744 6.78 -13.08 -12.36
C THR A 744 7.30 -12.14 -13.45
N SER A 745 6.44 -11.64 -14.36
CA SER A 745 6.86 -10.75 -15.44
C SER A 745 7.32 -9.37 -14.94
N MET A 746 8.30 -8.78 -15.62
CA MET A 746 8.93 -7.50 -15.25
C MET A 746 7.89 -6.38 -15.06
N LEU A 747 6.87 -6.31 -15.92
CA LEU A 747 5.81 -5.31 -15.83
C LEU A 747 4.89 -5.52 -14.61
N ASP A 748 4.51 -6.76 -14.29
CA ASP A 748 3.69 -7.04 -13.11
C ASP A 748 4.51 -6.80 -11.81
N GLN A 749 5.82 -7.09 -11.81
CA GLN A 749 6.75 -6.73 -10.73
C GLN A 749 6.84 -5.21 -10.53
N ILE A 750 7.02 -4.43 -11.61
CA ILE A 750 7.03 -2.95 -11.59
C ILE A 750 5.72 -2.42 -10.99
N VAL A 751 4.57 -3.00 -11.37
CA VAL A 751 3.27 -2.62 -10.82
C VAL A 751 3.17 -2.97 -9.33
N ALA A 752 3.68 -4.13 -8.88
CA ALA A 752 3.72 -4.52 -7.47
C ALA A 752 4.59 -3.57 -6.61
N VAL A 753 5.77 -3.20 -7.11
CA VAL A 753 6.67 -2.22 -6.49
C VAL A 753 6.00 -0.85 -6.34
N VAL A 754 5.31 -0.38 -7.39
CA VAL A 754 4.58 0.90 -7.36
C VAL A 754 3.38 0.84 -6.40
N ARG A 755 2.69 -0.30 -6.31
CA ARG A 755 1.59 -0.54 -5.35
C ARG A 755 2.05 -0.42 -3.91
N GLU A 756 3.13 -1.11 -3.51
CA GLU A 756 3.73 -0.96 -2.18
C GLU A 756 4.19 0.50 -1.94
N GLY A 757 4.69 1.13 -3.00
CA GLY A 757 5.15 2.52 -3.03
C GLY A 757 4.11 3.57 -2.68
N GLN A 758 2.90 3.51 -3.26
CA GLN A 758 1.83 4.47 -2.93
C GLN A 758 1.30 4.36 -1.50
N ALA A 759 1.79 3.37 -0.75
CA ALA A 759 1.12 2.82 0.40
C ALA A 759 1.89 3.03 1.71
N LYS A 760 3.18 3.37 1.63
CA LYS A 760 4.01 3.90 2.73
C LYS A 760 3.87 5.43 2.84
N ARG A 761 3.71 5.95 4.06
CA ARG A 761 3.27 7.33 4.32
C ARG A 761 4.35 8.25 4.86
N ALA A 762 4.29 9.51 4.44
CA ALA A 762 5.15 10.56 4.99
C ALA A 762 4.85 10.82 6.48
N PRO A 763 5.87 10.99 7.34
CA PRO A 763 5.68 11.44 8.72
C PRO A 763 4.89 12.75 8.85
N VAL A 764 4.98 13.66 7.87
CA VAL A 764 4.20 14.92 7.86
C VAL A 764 2.68 14.72 7.78
N GLU A 765 2.18 13.59 7.25
CA GLU A 765 0.73 13.29 7.27
C GLU A 765 0.25 12.99 8.69
N ARG A 766 1.07 12.29 9.49
CA ARG A 766 0.78 12.00 10.91
C ARG A 766 0.68 13.29 11.74
N ILE A 767 1.40 14.34 11.34
CA ILE A 767 1.32 15.68 11.95
C ILE A 767 -0.01 16.37 11.60
N ALA A 768 -0.53 16.21 10.37
CA ALA A 768 -1.83 16.77 9.98
C ALA A 768 -3.00 16.15 10.75
N ASP A 769 -2.97 14.84 10.99
CA ASP A 769 -3.92 14.14 11.86
C ASP A 769 -3.86 14.69 13.30
N ALA A 770 -2.65 14.81 13.85
CA ALA A 770 -2.43 15.29 15.21
C ALA A 770 -2.94 16.73 15.39
N ILE A 771 -2.62 17.64 14.46
CA ILE A 771 -3.16 19.00 14.45
C ILE A 771 -4.68 18.96 14.43
N THR A 772 -5.28 18.21 13.51
CA THR A 772 -6.75 18.11 13.39
C THR A 772 -7.43 17.65 14.68
N GLY A 773 -6.83 16.67 15.37
CA GLY A 773 -7.33 16.14 16.64
C GLY A 773 -7.33 17.14 17.79
N TYR A 774 -6.35 18.05 17.87
CA TYR A 774 -6.35 19.14 18.87
C TYR A 774 -7.15 20.37 18.41
N PHE A 775 -7.18 20.64 17.12
CA PHE A 775 -7.79 21.83 16.52
C PHE A 775 -9.30 21.91 16.76
N VAL A 776 -10.05 20.82 16.53
CA VAL A 776 -11.52 20.83 16.68
C VAL A 776 -11.96 21.05 18.14
N PRO A 777 -11.41 20.38 19.17
CA PRO A 777 -11.72 20.71 20.57
C PRO A 777 -11.36 22.15 20.95
N THR A 778 -10.22 22.68 20.48
CA THR A 778 -9.83 24.09 20.73
C THR A 778 -10.83 25.07 20.13
N ILE A 779 -11.30 24.84 18.91
CA ILE A 779 -12.35 25.64 18.27
C ILE A 779 -13.68 25.56 19.01
N THR A 780 -14.11 24.37 19.44
CA THR A 780 -15.39 24.24 20.18
C THR A 780 -15.36 25.04 21.47
N LEU A 781 -14.21 25.07 22.16
CA LEU A 781 -13.98 25.92 23.32
C LEU A 781 -14.01 27.41 22.96
N ILE A 782 -13.34 27.83 21.89
CA ILE A 782 -13.35 29.23 21.42
C ILE A 782 -14.78 29.69 21.08
N ALA A 783 -15.57 28.90 20.35
CA ALA A 783 -16.94 29.25 19.99
C ALA A 783 -17.85 29.40 21.22
N ILE A 784 -17.71 28.51 22.22
CA ILE A 784 -18.43 28.60 23.50
C ILE A 784 -18.00 29.84 24.30
N LEU A 785 -16.69 30.13 24.35
CA LEU A 785 -16.17 31.33 25.02
C LEU A 785 -16.68 32.61 24.34
N THR A 786 -16.65 32.68 23.00
CA THR A 786 -17.21 33.77 22.21
C THR A 786 -18.68 34.01 22.54
N PHE A 787 -19.50 32.95 22.58
CA PHE A 787 -20.92 33.05 22.98
C PHE A 787 -21.09 33.64 24.38
N VAL A 788 -20.37 33.10 25.37
CA VAL A 788 -20.50 33.48 26.79
C VAL A 788 -19.97 34.90 27.03
N ILE A 789 -18.86 35.30 26.41
CA ILE A 789 -18.29 36.65 26.53
C ILE A 789 -19.26 37.69 25.95
N TRP A 790 -19.73 37.50 24.71
CA TRP A 790 -20.67 38.45 24.10
C TRP A 790 -22.03 38.48 24.82
N LEU A 791 -22.54 37.34 25.29
CA LEU A 791 -23.78 37.27 26.06
C LEU A 791 -23.66 38.03 27.40
N SER A 792 -22.58 37.80 28.15
CA SER A 792 -22.38 38.44 29.46
C SER A 792 -22.14 39.94 29.35
N LEU A 793 -21.35 40.39 28.37
CA LEU A 793 -21.13 41.82 28.10
C LEU A 793 -22.41 42.56 27.66
N GLY A 794 -23.27 41.89 26.87
CA GLY A 794 -24.59 42.41 26.49
C GLY A 794 -25.55 42.48 27.67
N GLN A 795 -25.69 41.39 28.43
CA GLN A 795 -26.57 41.34 29.60
C GLN A 795 -26.13 42.25 30.76
N SER A 796 -24.83 42.56 30.89
CA SER A 796 -24.32 43.49 31.90
C SER A 796 -24.53 44.97 31.54
N GLY A 797 -25.05 45.29 30.35
CA GLY A 797 -25.26 46.68 29.90
C GLY A 797 -23.96 47.47 29.67
N VAL A 798 -22.84 46.78 29.49
CA VAL A 798 -21.51 47.39 29.28
C VAL A 798 -21.29 47.72 27.79
N LEU A 799 -21.96 47.01 26.88
CA LEU A 799 -21.96 47.32 25.46
C LEU A 799 -22.91 48.50 25.14
N PRO A 800 -22.56 49.39 24.18
CA PRO A 800 -23.49 50.40 23.70
C PRO A 800 -24.77 49.77 23.13
N PRO A 801 -25.95 50.39 23.32
CA PRO A 801 -27.20 49.88 22.73
C PRO A 801 -27.13 49.82 21.19
N ASP A 802 -26.37 50.72 20.57
CA ASP A 802 -26.08 50.77 19.13
C ASP A 802 -25.50 49.45 18.55
N TYR A 803 -24.90 48.60 19.40
CA TYR A 803 -24.33 47.32 18.95
C TYR A 803 -25.40 46.26 18.68
N LEU A 804 -26.62 46.43 19.20
CA LEU A 804 -27.73 45.49 19.02
C LEU A 804 -28.44 45.75 17.68
N ASP A 805 -27.84 45.23 16.60
CA ASP A 805 -28.35 45.36 15.23
C ASP A 805 -29.74 44.71 15.01
N SER A 806 -30.14 43.77 15.87
CA SER A 806 -31.46 43.11 15.89
C SER A 806 -32.27 43.40 17.17
N GLU A 807 -33.30 44.25 17.07
CA GLU A 807 -34.18 44.65 18.18
C GLU A 807 -34.95 43.49 18.84
N GLN A 808 -35.29 42.44 18.08
CA GLN A 808 -36.12 41.32 18.54
C GLN A 808 -35.30 40.02 18.57
N GLY A 809 -35.26 39.37 19.73
CA GLY A 809 -34.37 38.24 20.05
C GLY A 809 -33.26 38.63 21.05
N GLY A 810 -32.77 39.87 20.98
CA GLY A 810 -31.83 40.45 21.95
C GLY A 810 -30.45 39.76 22.00
N TRP A 811 -29.68 40.10 23.04
CA TRP A 811 -28.30 39.64 23.23
C TRP A 811 -28.04 38.12 23.05
N PRO A 812 -28.93 37.18 23.44
CA PRO A 812 -28.69 35.75 23.24
C PRO A 812 -28.66 35.31 21.78
N PHE A 813 -29.56 35.82 20.93
CA PHE A 813 -29.55 35.49 19.50
C PHE A 813 -28.46 36.26 18.75
N TRP A 814 -28.07 37.44 19.26
CA TRP A 814 -26.96 38.23 18.75
C TRP A 814 -25.59 37.55 19.01
N SER A 815 -25.29 37.15 20.26
CA SER A 815 -24.02 36.49 20.60
C SER A 815 -23.85 35.11 19.95
N LEU A 816 -24.96 34.41 19.69
CA LEU A 816 -24.96 33.10 19.03
C LEU A 816 -24.44 33.17 17.59
N GLN A 817 -24.65 34.29 16.88
CA GLN A 817 -24.21 34.45 15.49
C GLN A 817 -22.68 34.38 15.35
N PHE A 818 -21.93 35.02 16.26
CA PHE A 818 -20.46 34.94 16.28
C PHE A 818 -19.98 33.50 16.59
N ALA A 819 -20.66 32.79 17.48
CA ALA A 819 -20.31 31.39 17.77
C ALA A 819 -20.55 30.46 16.56
N ILE A 820 -21.67 30.62 15.83
CA ILE A 820 -21.93 29.92 14.57
C ILE A 820 -20.84 30.27 13.53
N ALA A 821 -20.50 31.54 13.37
CA ALA A 821 -19.46 31.97 12.44
C ALA A 821 -18.09 31.33 12.75
N VAL A 822 -17.69 31.27 14.03
CA VAL A 822 -16.44 30.59 14.46
C VAL A 822 -16.50 29.10 14.13
N PHE A 823 -17.61 28.41 14.40
CA PHE A 823 -17.78 27.00 14.02
C PHE A 823 -17.66 26.76 12.51
N VAL A 824 -18.18 27.68 11.68
CA VAL A 824 -18.17 27.54 10.22
C VAL A 824 -16.81 27.85 9.59
N VAL A 825 -16.12 28.91 10.04
CA VAL A 825 -14.73 29.20 9.63
C VAL A 825 -13.79 28.04 9.96
N ALA A 826 -14.12 27.23 10.96
CA ALA A 826 -13.18 26.29 11.55
C ALA A 826 -12.98 24.97 10.79
N CYS A 827 -13.50 24.75 9.57
CA CYS A 827 -13.25 23.48 8.88
C CYS A 827 -11.75 23.28 8.58
N PRO A 828 -11.10 22.18 9.03
CA PRO A 828 -9.75 21.81 8.60
C PRO A 828 -9.72 21.19 7.18
N CYS A 829 -10.72 21.52 6.34
CA CYS A 829 -11.00 20.93 5.04
C CYS A 829 -9.75 20.89 4.12
N GLY A 830 -9.07 22.03 3.96
CA GLY A 830 -7.83 22.11 3.17
C GLY A 830 -6.60 21.50 3.84
N LEU A 831 -6.58 21.41 5.19
CA LEU A 831 -5.45 20.92 5.96
C LEU A 831 -5.20 19.41 5.72
N ALA A 832 -6.27 18.62 5.71
CA ALA A 832 -6.22 17.18 5.45
C ALA A 832 -5.77 16.84 4.01
N LEU A 833 -5.99 17.75 3.05
CA LEU A 833 -5.60 17.57 1.64
C LEU A 833 -4.18 18.03 1.33
N ALA A 834 -3.54 18.79 2.24
CA ALA A 834 -2.32 19.54 1.97
C ALA A 834 -1.11 18.67 1.60
N ALA A 835 -0.87 17.59 2.33
CA ALA A 835 0.23 16.65 2.05
C ALA A 835 -0.12 15.60 0.97
N PRO A 836 -1.22 14.83 1.06
CA PRO A 836 -1.43 13.71 0.15
C PRO A 836 -1.53 14.14 -1.32
N THR A 837 -2.25 15.22 -1.61
CA THR A 837 -2.44 15.70 -3.00
C THR A 837 -1.12 16.10 -3.67
N ALA A 838 -0.18 16.68 -2.93
CA ALA A 838 1.13 17.05 -3.45
C ALA A 838 2.04 15.83 -3.62
N LEU A 839 1.98 14.86 -2.69
CA LEU A 839 2.74 13.61 -2.77
C LEU A 839 2.29 12.74 -3.95
N PHE A 840 0.98 12.63 -4.22
CA PHE A 840 0.48 11.89 -5.39
C PHE A 840 0.88 12.51 -6.72
N VAL A 841 0.76 13.84 -6.85
CA VAL A 841 1.20 14.54 -8.07
C VAL A 841 2.73 14.47 -8.21
N GLY A 842 3.47 14.41 -7.10
CA GLY A 842 4.91 14.14 -7.05
C GLY A 842 5.28 12.75 -7.56
N GLY A 843 4.69 11.68 -7.00
CA GLY A 843 4.93 10.30 -7.41
C GLY A 843 4.55 10.04 -8.88
N GLY A 844 3.41 10.56 -9.33
CA GLY A 844 2.99 10.50 -10.73
C GLY A 844 3.86 11.33 -11.69
N LEU A 845 4.69 12.25 -11.18
CA LEU A 845 5.70 12.97 -11.96
C LEU A 845 7.09 12.31 -11.88
N ALA A 846 7.37 11.54 -10.83
CA ALA A 846 8.58 10.72 -10.70
C ALA A 846 8.54 9.52 -11.66
N ALA A 847 7.43 8.77 -11.68
CA ALA A 847 7.26 7.63 -12.58
C ALA A 847 7.40 8.04 -14.06
N LYS A 848 6.95 9.25 -14.42
CA LYS A 848 7.13 9.85 -15.76
C LYS A 848 8.56 10.28 -16.12
N ARG A 849 9.54 10.07 -15.22
CA ARG A 849 10.97 10.30 -15.43
C ARG A 849 11.80 9.04 -15.16
N GLY A 850 11.18 7.85 -15.21
CA GLY A 850 11.83 6.58 -14.89
C GLY A 850 12.13 6.35 -13.41
N ILE A 851 11.53 7.13 -12.49
CA ILE A 851 11.79 7.05 -11.05
C ILE A 851 10.58 6.46 -10.33
N LEU A 852 10.67 5.19 -9.93
CA LEU A 852 9.68 4.52 -9.09
C LEU A 852 9.95 4.81 -7.60
N VAL A 853 8.89 4.85 -6.79
CA VAL A 853 8.94 5.34 -5.40
C VAL A 853 8.32 4.32 -4.45
N ARG A 854 9.11 3.33 -4.00
CA ARG A 854 8.68 2.25 -3.09
C ARG A 854 8.62 2.67 -1.62
N GLY A 855 9.42 3.65 -1.20
CA GLY A 855 9.36 4.25 0.14
C GLY A 855 8.28 5.33 0.30
N GLY A 856 7.43 5.52 -0.71
CA GLY A 856 6.27 6.39 -0.69
C GLY A 856 6.54 7.82 -0.23
N GLY A 857 5.65 8.34 0.61
CA GLY A 857 5.75 9.71 1.12
C GLY A 857 6.95 9.95 2.05
N GLU A 858 7.46 8.90 2.70
CA GLU A 858 8.58 8.97 3.64
C GLU A 858 9.91 9.13 2.91
N ALA A 859 10.15 8.33 1.87
CA ALA A 859 11.34 8.47 1.04
C ALA A 859 11.39 9.84 0.32
N PHE A 860 10.25 10.38 -0.14
CA PHE A 860 10.21 11.76 -0.63
C PHE A 860 10.56 12.81 0.46
N GLN A 861 10.25 12.55 1.73
CA GLN A 861 10.55 13.47 2.84
C GLN A 861 12.05 13.55 3.07
N GLU A 862 12.72 12.42 3.26
CA GLU A 862 14.15 12.42 3.56
C GLU A 862 15.00 12.72 2.31
N ALA A 863 14.58 12.32 1.10
CA ALA A 863 15.21 12.78 -0.14
C ALA A 863 15.07 14.30 -0.37
N SER A 864 14.09 14.96 0.26
CA SER A 864 14.01 16.44 0.26
C SER A 864 15.03 17.09 1.20
N ARG A 865 15.48 16.36 2.23
CA ARG A 865 16.40 16.82 3.30
C ARG A 865 17.84 16.33 3.12
N LEU A 866 18.07 15.43 2.18
CA LEU A 866 19.33 14.82 1.79
C LEU A 866 20.53 15.77 1.90
N ASP A 867 21.49 15.36 2.73
CA ASP A 867 22.73 16.07 3.05
C ASP A 867 23.98 15.35 2.49
N SER A 868 23.99 14.02 2.39
CA SER A 868 25.12 13.23 1.83
C SER A 868 24.66 12.02 0.99
N ILE A 869 25.37 11.73 -0.10
CA ILE A 869 25.15 10.53 -0.94
C ILE A 869 26.40 9.63 -0.90
N VAL A 870 26.18 8.34 -0.68
CA VAL A 870 27.16 7.26 -0.91
C VAL A 870 26.77 6.51 -2.18
N PHE A 871 27.71 6.33 -3.10
CA PHE A 871 27.57 5.46 -4.26
C PHE A 871 28.38 4.17 -4.07
N ASP A 872 27.89 3.03 -4.57
CA ASP A 872 28.78 1.94 -4.97
C ASP A 872 29.51 2.28 -6.28
N LYS A 873 30.64 1.60 -6.52
CA LYS A 873 31.46 1.76 -7.72
C LYS A 873 30.96 0.88 -8.87
N THR A 874 30.69 -0.40 -8.63
CA THR A 874 30.41 -1.40 -9.70
C THR A 874 28.94 -1.36 -10.06
N GLY A 875 28.60 -1.25 -11.34
CA GLY A 875 27.22 -1.21 -11.86
C GLY A 875 26.49 0.13 -11.65
N THR A 876 26.77 0.80 -10.54
CA THR A 876 26.24 2.13 -10.23
C THR A 876 27.05 3.25 -10.89
N LEU A 877 28.34 3.42 -10.58
CA LEU A 877 29.20 4.44 -11.20
C LEU A 877 29.86 3.98 -12.51
N THR A 878 30.02 2.66 -12.68
CA THR A 878 30.41 2.01 -13.94
C THR A 878 29.21 1.52 -14.73
N GLU A 879 29.42 1.10 -15.99
CA GLU A 879 28.34 0.59 -16.84
C GLU A 879 27.74 -0.72 -16.32
N GLY A 880 28.51 -1.55 -15.62
CA GLY A 880 28.00 -2.77 -14.95
C GLY A 880 27.88 -4.00 -15.83
N GLY A 881 28.65 -4.04 -16.93
CA GLY A 881 28.56 -5.08 -17.95
C GLY A 881 29.71 -6.09 -17.91
N ALA A 882 29.94 -6.73 -19.07
CA ALA A 882 31.18 -7.44 -19.31
C ALA A 882 32.37 -6.46 -19.25
N LEU A 883 33.53 -6.95 -18.78
CA LEU A 883 34.78 -6.20 -18.88
C LEU A 883 35.05 -5.85 -20.35
N ARG A 884 35.70 -4.69 -20.57
CA ARG A 884 36.22 -4.31 -21.89
C ARG A 884 37.71 -4.06 -21.81
N VAL A 885 38.42 -4.30 -22.92
CA VAL A 885 39.81 -3.85 -23.09
C VAL A 885 39.78 -2.32 -23.17
N SER A 886 40.24 -1.65 -22.12
CA SER A 886 40.26 -0.18 -22.03
C SER A 886 41.56 0.41 -22.56
N ASP A 887 42.67 -0.30 -22.40
CA ASP A 887 43.96 0.02 -23.00
C ASP A 887 44.62 -1.27 -23.48
N HIS A 888 45.52 -1.15 -24.45
CA HIS A 888 46.40 -2.23 -24.87
C HIS A 888 47.76 -1.65 -25.26
N GLU A 889 48.81 -2.46 -25.15
CA GLU A 889 50.17 -2.06 -25.49
C GLU A 889 50.82 -3.16 -26.31
N VAL A 890 51.04 -2.88 -27.60
CA VAL A 890 51.67 -3.81 -28.55
C VAL A 890 53.19 -3.66 -28.40
N LEU A 891 53.86 -4.76 -28.10
CA LEU A 891 55.30 -4.83 -27.86
C LEU A 891 56.06 -5.36 -29.09
N VAL A 892 55.37 -6.07 -30.00
CA VAL A 892 55.93 -6.55 -31.28
C VAL A 892 56.14 -5.38 -32.24
N THR A 893 57.35 -5.26 -32.80
CA THR A 893 57.71 -4.22 -33.78
C THR A 893 57.51 -4.64 -35.24
N ASP A 894 57.47 -5.94 -35.55
CA ASP A 894 57.13 -6.46 -36.88
C ASP A 894 55.61 -6.47 -37.10
N GLU A 895 55.14 -5.88 -38.20
CA GLU A 895 53.72 -5.86 -38.56
C GLU A 895 53.15 -7.27 -38.80
N ARG A 896 53.98 -8.21 -39.25
CA ARG A 896 53.57 -9.58 -39.58
C ARG A 896 53.31 -10.41 -38.33
N ASP A 897 54.25 -10.37 -37.38
CA ASP A 897 54.06 -11.01 -36.07
C ASP A 897 52.97 -10.31 -35.25
N ARG A 898 52.72 -9.00 -35.48
CA ARG A 898 51.58 -8.25 -34.88
C ARG A 898 50.21 -8.74 -35.38
N GLU A 899 50.03 -8.96 -36.69
CA GLU A 899 48.77 -9.53 -37.22
C GLU A 899 48.51 -10.94 -36.66
N ILE A 900 49.57 -11.74 -36.55
CA ILE A 900 49.52 -13.08 -35.97
C ILE A 900 49.16 -13.02 -34.47
N ALA A 901 49.73 -12.08 -33.70
CA ALA A 901 49.40 -11.90 -32.29
C ALA A 901 47.91 -11.58 -32.05
N TRP A 902 47.26 -10.78 -32.90
CA TRP A 902 45.80 -10.53 -32.77
C TRP A 902 44.97 -11.80 -33.00
N ALA A 903 45.34 -12.63 -33.97
CA ALA A 903 44.64 -13.90 -34.25
C ALA A 903 44.87 -14.94 -33.13
N LEU A 904 46.11 -15.08 -32.65
CA LEU A 904 46.46 -15.98 -31.53
C LEU A 904 45.80 -15.56 -30.22
N GLY A 905 45.76 -14.25 -29.93
CA GLY A 905 45.07 -13.70 -28.75
C GLY A 905 43.57 -13.95 -28.78
N LYS A 906 42.93 -13.91 -29.96
CA LYS A 906 41.54 -14.34 -30.11
C LYS A 906 41.39 -15.85 -29.86
N ALA A 907 42.16 -16.68 -30.57
CA ALA A 907 41.96 -18.14 -30.58
C ALA A 907 42.34 -18.84 -29.25
N LEU A 908 43.22 -18.25 -28.44
CA LEU A 908 43.43 -18.69 -27.05
C LEU A 908 42.19 -18.44 -26.19
N GLU A 909 41.63 -17.23 -26.25
CA GLU A 909 40.55 -16.79 -25.35
C GLU A 909 39.15 -17.24 -25.81
N GLU A 910 38.97 -17.65 -27.07
CA GLU A 910 37.70 -18.10 -27.65
C GLU A 910 37.17 -19.42 -27.05
N SER A 911 38.04 -20.23 -26.42
CA SER A 911 37.64 -21.41 -25.63
C SER A 911 37.31 -21.11 -24.16
N SER A 912 37.50 -19.88 -23.67
CA SER A 912 37.36 -19.53 -22.25
C SER A 912 36.08 -18.76 -21.95
N THR A 913 35.39 -19.16 -20.88
CA THR A 913 34.19 -18.49 -20.37
C THR A 913 34.50 -17.31 -19.45
N HIS A 914 35.78 -17.04 -19.17
CA HIS A 914 36.18 -16.01 -18.21
C HIS A 914 35.86 -14.58 -18.72
N PRO A 915 35.41 -13.63 -17.88
CA PRO A 915 35.04 -12.29 -18.34
C PRO A 915 36.17 -11.50 -19.03
N ILE A 916 37.43 -11.73 -18.66
CA ILE A 916 38.60 -11.14 -19.35
C ILE A 916 38.79 -11.75 -20.74
N ALA A 917 38.58 -13.06 -20.88
CA ALA A 917 38.70 -13.77 -22.16
C ALA A 917 37.73 -13.20 -23.18
N ARG A 918 36.45 -13.12 -22.80
CA ARG A 918 35.37 -12.57 -23.64
C ARG A 918 35.64 -11.12 -24.07
N ALA A 919 36.21 -10.30 -23.19
CA ALA A 919 36.62 -8.92 -23.49
C ALA A 919 37.72 -8.87 -24.56
N ILE A 920 38.70 -9.79 -24.49
CA ILE A 920 39.82 -9.88 -25.43
C ILE A 920 39.34 -10.45 -26.77
N VAL A 921 38.46 -11.46 -26.79
CA VAL A 921 37.85 -12.01 -28.02
C VAL A 921 37.07 -10.94 -28.77
N GLU A 922 36.21 -10.16 -28.08
CA GLU A 922 35.45 -9.06 -28.68
C GLU A 922 36.39 -8.01 -29.30
N PHE A 923 37.42 -7.58 -28.55
CA PHE A 923 38.40 -6.60 -29.01
C PHE A 923 39.30 -7.09 -30.15
N CYS A 924 39.72 -8.36 -30.13
CA CYS A 924 40.57 -8.94 -31.17
C CYS A 924 39.78 -9.26 -32.46
N THR A 925 38.47 -9.54 -32.38
CA THR A 925 37.65 -9.88 -33.55
C THR A 925 37.55 -8.75 -34.58
N GLU A 926 37.60 -7.48 -34.14
CA GLU A 926 37.68 -6.32 -35.06
C GLU A 926 39.06 -6.17 -35.75
N ARG A 927 40.09 -6.91 -35.30
CA ARG A 927 41.52 -6.65 -35.58
C ARG A 927 42.28 -7.85 -36.16
N SER A 928 41.76 -9.07 -36.02
CA SER A 928 42.35 -10.30 -36.56
C SER A 928 42.09 -10.45 -38.07
N SER A 929 43.14 -10.57 -38.88
CA SER A 929 43.05 -10.81 -40.34
C SER A 929 43.71 -12.12 -40.83
N ALA A 930 44.39 -12.85 -39.94
CA ALA A 930 45.01 -14.15 -40.25
C ALA A 930 44.05 -15.32 -39.93
N THR A 931 44.19 -16.45 -40.64
CA THR A 931 43.33 -17.63 -40.46
C THR A 931 44.08 -18.73 -39.72
N ILE A 932 43.46 -19.28 -38.68
CA ILE A 932 43.97 -20.42 -37.92
C ILE A 932 43.20 -21.67 -38.35
N LYS A 933 43.89 -22.75 -38.72
CA LYS A 933 43.26 -24.03 -39.13
C LYS A 933 43.20 -25.04 -37.99
N GLU A 934 44.27 -25.13 -37.22
CA GLU A 934 44.43 -26.09 -36.14
C GLU A 934 44.91 -25.37 -34.89
N ALA A 935 44.33 -25.74 -33.76
CA ALA A 935 44.57 -25.15 -32.45
C ALA A 935 44.51 -26.25 -31.40
N SER A 936 45.52 -26.30 -30.54
CA SER A 936 45.52 -27.11 -29.32
C SER A 936 45.74 -26.16 -28.15
N VAL A 937 44.83 -26.18 -27.16
CA VAL A 937 44.83 -25.23 -26.04
C VAL A 937 44.72 -25.98 -24.71
N GLU A 938 45.55 -25.58 -23.75
CA GLU A 938 45.67 -26.10 -22.39
C GLU A 938 45.45 -24.93 -21.41
N GLU A 939 44.55 -25.11 -20.44
CA GLU A 939 44.40 -24.17 -19.32
C GLU A 939 45.41 -24.51 -18.22
N ILE A 940 46.11 -23.50 -17.72
CA ILE A 940 47.05 -23.58 -16.60
C ILE A 940 46.40 -22.86 -15.40
N PRO A 941 45.78 -23.60 -14.45
CA PRO A 941 44.96 -23.01 -13.40
C PRO A 941 45.67 -21.91 -12.61
N GLY A 942 44.98 -20.77 -12.43
CA GLY A 942 45.50 -19.60 -11.71
C GLY A 942 46.62 -18.83 -12.44
N HIS A 943 46.96 -19.19 -13.68
CA HIS A 943 48.00 -18.53 -14.48
C HIS A 943 47.44 -17.99 -15.80
N GLY A 944 46.72 -18.80 -16.57
CA GLY A 944 46.16 -18.43 -17.88
C GLY A 944 46.03 -19.64 -18.80
N MET A 945 46.12 -19.44 -20.11
CA MET A 945 46.09 -20.50 -21.13
C MET A 945 47.35 -20.51 -21.98
N LYS A 946 47.62 -21.66 -22.59
CA LYS A 946 48.76 -21.93 -23.48
C LYS A 946 48.30 -22.81 -24.64
N GLY A 947 48.88 -22.66 -25.82
CA GLY A 947 48.50 -23.49 -26.96
C GLY A 947 49.46 -23.45 -28.14
N VAL A 948 49.32 -24.43 -29.04
CA VAL A 948 50.03 -24.51 -30.32
C VAL A 948 49.01 -24.37 -31.46
N PHE A 949 49.35 -23.52 -32.43
CA PHE A 949 48.45 -23.02 -33.47
C PHE A 949 49.12 -23.04 -34.85
N THR A 950 48.43 -23.56 -35.85
CA THR A 950 48.88 -23.54 -37.26
C THR A 950 48.23 -22.36 -37.98
N VAL A 951 49.02 -21.31 -38.22
CA VAL A 951 48.56 -20.01 -38.75
C VAL A 951 48.86 -19.90 -40.24
N HIS A 952 47.86 -19.52 -41.04
CA HIS A 952 48.03 -19.11 -42.43
C HIS A 952 47.78 -17.61 -42.60
N LEU A 953 48.70 -16.96 -43.30
CA LEU A 953 48.56 -15.58 -43.75
C LEU A 953 47.94 -15.52 -45.15
N ASN A 954 47.24 -14.42 -45.44
CA ASN A 954 46.59 -14.21 -46.73
C ASN A 954 47.62 -14.15 -47.86
N GLY A 955 47.70 -15.22 -48.67
CA GLY A 955 48.61 -15.32 -49.81
C GLY A 955 49.78 -16.30 -49.66
N SER A 956 49.85 -17.11 -48.58
CA SER A 956 50.88 -18.16 -48.43
C SER A 956 50.29 -19.51 -47.98
N ASP A 957 50.47 -20.54 -48.81
CA ASP A 957 50.06 -21.92 -48.50
C ASP A 957 50.93 -22.59 -47.43
N GLU A 958 52.13 -22.07 -47.15
CA GLU A 958 52.94 -22.48 -46.00
C GLU A 958 52.24 -22.07 -44.69
N GLY A 959 51.88 -23.07 -43.88
CA GLY A 959 51.39 -22.86 -42.51
C GLY A 959 52.56 -22.70 -41.55
N LEU A 960 52.50 -21.70 -40.68
CA LEU A 960 53.50 -21.47 -39.64
C LEU A 960 52.96 -21.91 -38.28
N GLU A 961 53.67 -22.83 -37.63
CA GLU A 961 53.37 -23.24 -36.26
C GLU A 961 53.88 -22.20 -35.25
N TYR A 962 52.95 -21.66 -34.47
CA TYR A 962 53.22 -20.78 -33.34
C TYR A 962 52.77 -21.42 -32.04
N GLU A 963 53.58 -21.23 -31.00
CA GLU A 963 53.21 -21.52 -29.62
C GLU A 963 52.91 -20.19 -28.92
N ALA A 964 51.74 -20.10 -28.29
CA ALA A 964 51.26 -18.86 -27.67
C ALA A 964 50.76 -19.13 -26.25
N SER A 965 50.80 -18.11 -25.41
CA SER A 965 50.29 -18.15 -24.04
C SER A 965 49.69 -16.80 -23.67
N ILE A 966 48.59 -16.80 -22.93
CA ILE A 966 47.93 -15.58 -22.45
C ILE A 966 47.53 -15.74 -20.98
N GLY A 967 47.88 -14.76 -20.14
CA GLY A 967 47.62 -14.89 -18.71
C GLY A 967 48.19 -13.76 -17.86
N ASN A 968 48.30 -14.00 -16.56
CA ASN A 968 48.83 -13.05 -15.60
C ASN A 968 50.38 -13.06 -15.58
N GLN A 969 50.97 -12.12 -14.84
CA GLN A 969 52.44 -11.96 -14.73
C GLN A 969 53.16 -13.27 -14.32
N ARG A 970 52.56 -14.13 -13.49
CA ARG A 970 53.18 -15.40 -13.07
C ARG A 970 53.31 -16.40 -14.21
N LEU A 971 52.42 -16.35 -15.21
CA LEU A 971 52.56 -17.18 -16.41
C LEU A 971 53.82 -16.80 -17.20
N VAL A 972 54.11 -15.50 -17.32
CA VAL A 972 55.32 -14.98 -17.97
C VAL A 972 56.57 -15.36 -17.15
N GLU A 973 56.55 -15.21 -15.83
CA GLU A 973 57.64 -15.61 -14.93
C GLU A 973 57.91 -17.13 -14.94
N LEU A 974 56.87 -17.95 -15.18
CA LEU A 974 56.95 -19.41 -15.29
C LEU A 974 57.48 -19.86 -16.65
N LEU A 975 57.18 -19.11 -17.73
CA LEU A 975 57.64 -19.41 -19.09
C LEU A 975 58.97 -18.74 -19.47
N GLY A 976 59.44 -17.74 -18.72
CA GLY A 976 60.65 -16.98 -19.02
C GLY A 976 61.45 -16.60 -17.78
N ARG A 977 62.59 -17.28 -17.56
CA ARG A 977 63.63 -16.79 -16.64
C ARG A 977 64.69 -15.98 -17.39
N GLU A 978 64.93 -14.80 -16.84
CA GLU A 978 66.08 -13.91 -17.05
C GLU A 978 66.37 -13.53 -18.52
N ASP A 979 65.85 -12.36 -18.93
CA ASP A 979 66.40 -11.56 -20.03
C ASP A 979 66.33 -10.06 -19.70
N PRO A 980 67.28 -9.20 -20.18
CA PRO A 980 67.34 -7.79 -19.78
C PRO A 980 66.20 -6.91 -20.32
N ASP A 981 65.70 -7.21 -21.52
CA ASP A 981 64.80 -6.32 -22.25
C ASP A 981 63.38 -6.22 -21.65
N ILE A 982 63.05 -7.09 -20.68
CA ILE A 982 61.75 -7.11 -19.99
C ILE A 982 61.58 -5.91 -19.02
N TYR A 983 62.62 -5.07 -18.82
CA TYR A 983 62.63 -3.96 -17.85
C TYR A 983 61.44 -2.99 -17.93
N PHE A 984 60.84 -2.77 -19.10
CA PHE A 984 59.67 -1.90 -19.24
C PHE A 984 58.37 -2.55 -18.71
N LEU A 985 58.25 -3.89 -18.74
CA LEU A 985 57.03 -4.63 -18.45
C LEU A 985 56.46 -4.34 -17.04
N PRO A 986 57.26 -4.34 -15.95
CA PRO A 986 56.77 -4.00 -14.62
C PRO A 986 56.25 -2.56 -14.50
N SER A 987 56.80 -1.61 -15.28
CA SER A 987 56.35 -0.22 -15.24
C SER A 987 55.00 -0.02 -15.90
N ILE A 988 54.75 -0.72 -17.01
CA ILE A 988 53.45 -0.77 -17.69
C ILE A 988 52.41 -1.45 -16.81
N LEU A 989 52.73 -2.62 -16.26
CA LEU A 989 51.83 -3.36 -15.37
C LEU A 989 51.51 -2.54 -14.12
N SER A 990 52.51 -1.90 -13.50
CA SER A 990 52.30 -0.99 -12.37
C SER A 990 51.39 0.18 -12.74
N ARG A 991 51.55 0.79 -13.93
CA ARG A 991 50.65 1.84 -14.43
C ARG A 991 49.21 1.33 -14.53
N TYR A 992 48.97 0.19 -15.17
CA TYR A 992 47.62 -0.36 -15.31
C TYR A 992 47.00 -0.81 -13.98
N HIS A 993 47.77 -1.43 -13.10
CA HIS A 993 47.32 -1.83 -11.76
C HIS A 993 47.02 -0.60 -10.88
N SER A 994 47.82 0.48 -11.01
CA SER A 994 47.56 1.75 -10.32
C SER A 994 46.31 2.48 -10.82
N ALA A 995 45.91 2.22 -12.06
CA ALA A 995 44.64 2.66 -12.64
C ALA A 995 43.48 1.65 -12.39
N GLY A 996 43.73 0.59 -11.62
CA GLY A 996 42.74 -0.42 -11.25
C GLY A 996 42.32 -1.39 -12.36
N LYS A 997 43.17 -1.61 -13.35
CA LYS A 997 42.88 -2.42 -14.55
C LYS A 997 43.50 -3.82 -14.45
N SER A 998 42.74 -4.84 -14.82
CA SER A 998 43.18 -6.23 -14.85
C SER A 998 43.99 -6.52 -16.11
N SER A 999 45.28 -6.83 -15.94
CA SER A 999 46.22 -7.06 -17.03
C SER A 999 46.30 -8.54 -17.45
N ALA A 1000 46.10 -8.83 -18.73
CA ALA A 1000 46.47 -10.09 -19.37
C ALA A 1000 47.62 -9.84 -20.36
N ILE A 1001 48.59 -10.76 -20.41
CA ILE A 1001 49.81 -10.64 -21.21
C ILE A 1001 49.84 -11.81 -22.20
N LEU A 1002 49.71 -11.51 -23.49
CA LEU A 1002 49.92 -12.47 -24.57
C LEU A 1002 51.43 -12.55 -24.86
N SER A 1003 51.99 -13.76 -24.88
CA SER A 1003 53.37 -14.04 -25.26
C SER A 1003 53.42 -15.12 -26.35
N ILE A 1004 54.30 -14.97 -27.33
CA ILE A 1004 54.37 -15.83 -28.52
C ILE A 1004 55.77 -16.39 -28.76
N ARG A 1005 55.83 -17.51 -29.49
CA ARG A 1005 57.03 -18.19 -29.97
C ARG A 1005 56.76 -18.88 -31.31
N LYS A 1006 57.77 -18.97 -32.18
CA LYS A 1006 57.77 -19.78 -33.41
C LYS A 1006 58.20 -21.20 -33.06
N ALA A 1007 57.42 -22.24 -33.39
CA ALA A 1007 57.62 -23.59 -32.84
C ALA A 1007 58.95 -24.26 -33.26
N ASN A 1008 59.47 -23.91 -34.45
CA ASN A 1008 60.77 -24.38 -34.95
C ASN A 1008 61.98 -23.62 -34.36
N ASP A 1009 61.78 -22.67 -33.45
CA ASP A 1009 62.86 -21.89 -32.83
C ASP A 1009 63.00 -22.26 -31.33
N SER A 1010 64.25 -22.45 -30.90
CA SER A 1010 64.60 -22.69 -29.49
C SER A 1010 64.52 -21.43 -28.62
N ALA A 1011 64.16 -20.29 -29.21
CA ALA A 1011 63.85 -19.03 -28.53
C ALA A 1011 62.91 -19.18 -27.32
N LYS A 1012 62.98 -18.18 -26.44
CA LYS A 1012 62.05 -18.00 -25.30
C LYS A 1012 60.72 -17.42 -25.78
N PHE A 1013 59.69 -17.47 -24.94
CA PHE A 1013 58.46 -16.71 -25.16
C PHE A 1013 58.73 -15.20 -25.11
N VAL A 1014 58.30 -14.46 -26.13
CA VAL A 1014 58.40 -13.00 -26.18
C VAL A 1014 57.02 -12.40 -25.89
N PRO A 1015 56.89 -11.46 -24.92
CA PRO A 1015 55.61 -10.79 -24.66
C PRO A 1015 55.24 -9.91 -25.85
N ALA A 1016 54.06 -10.12 -26.41
CA ALA A 1016 53.61 -9.55 -27.67
C ALA A 1016 52.59 -8.42 -27.51
N ILE A 1017 51.58 -8.63 -26.68
CA ILE A 1017 50.51 -7.65 -26.41
C ILE A 1017 50.14 -7.72 -24.93
N ILE A 1018 50.09 -6.56 -24.27
CA ILE A 1018 49.46 -6.41 -22.95
C ILE A 1018 48.05 -5.89 -23.18
N PHE A 1019 47.06 -6.58 -22.62
CA PHE A 1019 45.66 -6.16 -22.57
C PHE A 1019 45.34 -5.65 -21.17
N ALA A 1020 44.85 -4.42 -21.03
CA ALA A 1020 44.31 -3.89 -19.79
C ALA A 1020 42.79 -3.89 -19.86
N THR A 1021 42.14 -4.66 -18.99
CA THR A 1021 40.67 -4.78 -18.93
C THR A 1021 40.10 -4.07 -17.71
N SER A 1022 38.96 -3.41 -17.89
CA SER A 1022 38.22 -2.73 -16.81
C SER A 1022 36.75 -2.55 -17.14
N ASP A 1023 35.93 -2.42 -16.11
CA ASP A 1023 34.54 -1.96 -16.21
C ASP A 1023 34.54 -0.42 -16.40
N PRO A 1024 34.02 0.12 -17.51
CA PRO A 1024 34.10 1.55 -17.83
C PRO A 1024 33.20 2.41 -16.93
N LEU A 1025 33.65 3.63 -16.60
CA LEU A 1025 32.85 4.62 -15.88
C LEU A 1025 31.77 5.23 -16.79
N ARG A 1026 30.55 5.38 -16.28
CA ARG A 1026 29.45 6.03 -17.01
C ARG A 1026 29.84 7.46 -17.40
N HIS A 1027 29.63 7.85 -18.65
CA HIS A 1027 30.09 9.13 -19.19
C HIS A 1027 29.57 10.35 -18.43
N GLU A 1028 28.36 10.27 -17.85
CA GLU A 1028 27.76 11.34 -17.06
C GLU A 1028 28.21 11.37 -15.59
N ALA A 1029 28.88 10.33 -15.07
CA ALA A 1029 29.12 10.16 -13.64
C ALA A 1029 29.87 11.34 -13.00
N ALA A 1030 30.97 11.79 -13.62
CA ALA A 1030 31.73 12.97 -13.15
C ALA A 1030 30.90 14.26 -13.18
N GLN A 1031 30.03 14.43 -14.18
CA GLN A 1031 29.13 15.58 -14.28
C GLN A 1031 28.02 15.52 -13.21
N VAL A 1032 27.54 14.33 -12.86
CA VAL A 1032 26.54 14.12 -11.79
C VAL A 1032 27.16 14.38 -10.41
N VAL A 1033 28.34 13.82 -10.12
CA VAL A 1033 29.09 14.07 -8.87
C VAL A 1033 29.34 15.57 -8.68
N SER A 1034 29.85 16.26 -9.71
CA SER A 1034 30.08 17.71 -9.66
C SER A 1034 28.79 18.50 -9.40
N GLN A 1035 27.67 18.13 -10.04
CA GLN A 1035 26.38 18.77 -9.80
C GLN A 1035 25.77 18.50 -8.42
N LEU A 1036 26.11 17.38 -7.77
CA LEU A 1036 25.71 17.07 -6.39
C LEU A 1036 26.53 17.88 -5.38
N GLN A 1037 27.86 17.91 -5.55
CA GLN A 1037 28.77 18.73 -4.75
C GLN A 1037 28.39 20.23 -4.82
N ALA A 1038 28.10 20.75 -6.03
CA ALA A 1038 27.63 22.12 -6.26
C ALA A 1038 26.25 22.45 -5.66
N ARG A 1039 25.57 21.47 -5.04
CA ARG A 1039 24.31 21.64 -4.29
C ARG A 1039 24.50 21.50 -2.77
N ASN A 1040 25.75 21.50 -2.31
CA ASN A 1040 26.17 21.23 -0.94
C ASN A 1040 25.71 19.85 -0.43
N ILE A 1041 25.71 18.84 -1.31
CA ILE A 1041 25.53 17.43 -0.93
C ILE A 1041 26.92 16.80 -0.90
N ASP A 1042 27.34 16.27 0.26
CA ASP A 1042 28.64 15.60 0.38
C ASP A 1042 28.57 14.24 -0.35
N VAL A 1043 29.47 14.02 -1.31
CA VAL A 1043 29.52 12.79 -2.11
C VAL A 1043 30.62 11.86 -1.57
N HIS A 1044 30.27 10.57 -1.44
CA HIS A 1044 31.11 9.49 -0.97
C HIS A 1044 31.06 8.30 -1.94
N MET A 1045 32.11 7.49 -1.94
CA MET A 1045 32.17 6.23 -2.68
C MET A 1045 32.54 5.09 -1.72
N CYS A 1046 31.83 3.97 -1.80
CA CYS A 1046 32.07 2.77 -1.01
C CYS A 1046 32.25 1.59 -1.97
N THR A 1047 33.22 0.72 -1.78
CA THR A 1047 33.46 -0.39 -2.72
C THR A 1047 34.21 -1.58 -2.11
N GLY A 1048 33.97 -2.77 -2.64
CA GLY A 1048 34.77 -3.97 -2.34
C GLY A 1048 36.14 -3.98 -3.02
N ASP A 1049 36.34 -3.14 -4.04
CA ASP A 1049 37.62 -3.01 -4.76
C ASP A 1049 38.77 -2.61 -3.84
N ASN A 1050 40.01 -2.90 -4.27
CA ASN A 1050 41.20 -2.50 -3.55
C ASN A 1050 41.35 -0.96 -3.48
N GLU A 1051 42.06 -0.49 -2.46
CA GLU A 1051 42.23 0.93 -2.17
C GLU A 1051 42.89 1.73 -3.30
N ILE A 1052 43.79 1.12 -4.08
CA ILE A 1052 44.47 1.79 -5.20
C ILE A 1052 43.46 2.05 -6.34
N THR A 1053 42.71 1.03 -6.74
CA THR A 1053 41.60 1.15 -7.70
C THR A 1053 40.57 2.18 -7.25
N ALA A 1054 40.16 2.13 -5.98
CA ALA A 1054 39.14 3.01 -5.43
C ALA A 1054 39.58 4.49 -5.44
N HIS A 1055 40.80 4.80 -4.99
CA HIS A 1055 41.31 6.18 -5.04
C HIS A 1055 41.58 6.67 -6.46
N ALA A 1056 41.94 5.78 -7.39
CA ALA A 1056 42.09 6.12 -8.81
C ALA A 1056 40.74 6.55 -9.41
N VAL A 1057 39.71 5.70 -9.32
CA VAL A 1057 38.35 6.01 -9.78
C VAL A 1057 37.79 7.28 -9.12
N ALA A 1058 37.94 7.41 -7.80
CA ALA A 1058 37.50 8.60 -7.06
C ALA A 1058 38.16 9.89 -7.57
N SER A 1059 39.45 9.85 -7.91
CA SER A 1059 40.17 11.02 -8.44
C SER A 1059 39.69 11.45 -9.83
N VAL A 1060 39.29 10.50 -10.69
CA VAL A 1060 38.68 10.79 -12.00
C VAL A 1060 37.29 11.40 -11.84
N LEU A 1061 36.52 10.94 -10.84
CA LEU A 1061 35.16 11.44 -10.55
C LEU A 1061 35.13 12.73 -9.71
N GLY A 1062 36.27 13.22 -9.21
CA GLY A 1062 36.34 14.39 -8.33
C GLY A 1062 35.84 14.13 -6.90
N ILE A 1063 35.87 12.88 -6.44
CA ILE A 1063 35.52 12.50 -5.06
C ILE A 1063 36.79 12.59 -4.18
N PRO A 1064 36.78 13.34 -3.06
CA PRO A 1064 37.96 13.49 -2.21
C PRO A 1064 38.27 12.18 -1.48
N ARG A 1065 39.55 11.83 -1.33
CA ARG A 1065 40.01 10.57 -0.70
C ARG A 1065 39.47 10.33 0.71
N SER A 1066 39.13 11.39 1.45
CA SER A 1066 38.48 11.31 2.78
C SER A 1066 37.06 10.69 2.74
N ASN A 1067 36.44 10.67 1.57
CA ASN A 1067 35.07 10.22 1.36
C ASN A 1067 35.03 8.89 0.58
N VAL A 1068 36.17 8.22 0.43
CA VAL A 1068 36.32 6.92 -0.22
C VAL A 1068 36.53 5.85 0.84
N MET A 1069 35.75 4.77 0.78
CA MET A 1069 35.93 3.58 1.60
C MET A 1069 36.12 2.36 0.67
N ALA A 1070 37.24 1.65 0.83
CA ALA A 1070 37.67 0.56 -0.06
C ALA A 1070 37.96 -0.73 0.73
N ASN A 1071 38.12 -1.86 0.02
CA ASN A 1071 38.20 -3.21 0.59
C ASN A 1071 37.00 -3.57 1.51
N VAL A 1072 35.80 -3.06 1.20
CA VAL A 1072 34.65 -3.06 2.14
C VAL A 1072 33.75 -4.30 1.98
N LEU A 1073 33.59 -5.06 3.06
CA LEU A 1073 32.60 -6.15 3.14
C LEU A 1073 31.16 -5.59 3.23
N PRO A 1074 30.12 -6.32 2.75
CA PRO A 1074 28.71 -5.87 2.79
C PRO A 1074 28.23 -5.30 4.14
N SER A 1075 28.62 -5.93 5.25
CA SER A 1075 28.30 -5.47 6.62
C SER A 1075 29.01 -4.15 6.98
N GLN A 1076 30.24 -3.96 6.52
CA GLN A 1076 31.03 -2.75 6.75
C GLN A 1076 30.51 -1.56 5.91
N LYS A 1077 29.89 -1.80 4.73
CA LYS A 1077 29.20 -0.74 3.97
C LYS A 1077 28.08 -0.11 4.81
N ALA A 1078 27.29 -0.95 5.49
CA ALA A 1078 26.24 -0.51 6.40
C ALA A 1078 26.77 0.23 7.65
N GLU A 1079 27.94 -0.16 8.16
CA GLU A 1079 28.61 0.55 9.27
C GLU A 1079 29.13 1.93 8.83
N TYR A 1080 29.71 2.04 7.63
CA TYR A 1080 30.18 3.30 7.04
C TYR A 1080 29.05 4.33 6.90
N ILE A 1081 27.87 3.90 6.45
CA ILE A 1081 26.66 4.74 6.39
C ILE A 1081 26.29 5.29 7.77
N LYS A 1082 26.31 4.45 8.82
CA LYS A 1082 25.98 4.88 10.20
C LYS A 1082 26.97 5.94 10.72
N LYS A 1083 28.26 5.83 10.39
CA LYS A 1083 29.28 6.84 10.74
C LYS A 1083 29.03 8.18 10.07
N ILE A 1084 28.60 8.18 8.79
CA ILE A 1084 28.20 9.41 8.08
C ILE A 1084 26.90 10.00 8.68
N GLN A 1085 25.91 9.16 9.01
CA GLN A 1085 24.67 9.59 9.68
C GLN A 1085 24.96 10.27 11.04
N ASN A 1086 25.93 9.76 11.79
CA ASN A 1086 26.36 10.32 13.07
C ASN A 1086 27.20 11.61 12.95
N ASN A 1087 27.51 12.09 11.73
CA ASN A 1087 28.48 13.17 11.46
C ASN A 1087 29.90 12.90 12.00
N GLU A 1088 30.30 11.62 12.09
CA GLU A 1088 31.68 11.22 12.43
C GLU A 1088 32.64 11.41 11.24
N LEU A 1089 32.10 11.41 10.01
CA LEU A 1089 32.84 11.49 8.75
C LEU A 1089 32.23 12.55 7.82
N GLY A 1090 33.08 13.34 7.16
CA GLY A 1090 32.68 14.32 6.13
C GLY A 1090 33.24 15.73 6.36
N ILE A 1091 33.24 16.55 5.29
CA ILE A 1091 33.80 17.92 5.31
C ILE A 1091 33.06 18.82 6.32
N ARG A 1092 31.74 18.63 6.45
CA ARG A 1092 30.91 19.32 7.44
C ARG A 1092 31.31 19.05 8.89
N ALA A 1093 31.82 17.86 9.20
CA ALA A 1093 32.29 17.53 10.56
C ALA A 1093 33.49 18.40 10.97
N GLN A 1094 34.41 18.66 10.04
CA GLN A 1094 35.55 19.56 10.25
C GLN A 1094 35.11 21.03 10.38
N ALA A 1095 34.18 21.48 9.52
CA ALA A 1095 33.64 22.85 9.58
C ALA A 1095 32.81 23.15 10.84
N SER A 1096 32.15 22.14 11.42
CA SER A 1096 31.30 22.28 12.62
C SER A 1096 32.08 22.56 13.93
N SER A 1097 33.42 22.48 13.90
CA SER A 1097 34.30 22.65 15.07
C SER A 1097 34.09 23.97 15.83
N THR A 1098 33.70 25.05 15.14
CA THR A 1098 33.53 26.39 15.72
C THR A 1098 32.14 26.69 16.29
N ASN A 1099 31.14 25.81 16.12
CA ASN A 1099 29.74 26.14 16.45
C ASN A 1099 29.01 25.01 17.21
N SER A 1100 29.25 24.96 18.52
CA SER A 1100 28.79 23.91 19.46
C SER A 1100 27.29 23.55 19.36
N LYS A 1101 26.41 24.50 18.98
CA LYS A 1101 24.97 24.25 18.82
C LYS A 1101 24.59 23.34 17.64
N SER A 1102 25.50 23.03 16.72
CA SER A 1102 25.19 22.20 15.53
C SER A 1102 25.53 20.71 15.68
N LYS A 1103 26.12 20.26 16.80
CA LYS A 1103 26.60 18.87 16.94
C LYS A 1103 25.50 17.81 17.03
N ASN A 1104 24.26 18.16 17.40
CA ASN A 1104 23.19 17.19 17.66
C ASN A 1104 22.28 16.88 16.46
N LYS A 1105 22.57 17.38 15.25
CA LYS A 1105 21.76 17.06 14.06
C LYS A 1105 22.32 15.82 13.35
N ARG A 1106 21.55 14.72 13.34
CA ARG A 1106 21.82 13.53 12.49
C ARG A 1106 21.86 13.95 11.01
N ASN A 1107 22.81 13.42 10.27
CA ASN A 1107 22.99 13.64 8.84
C ASN A 1107 22.03 12.72 8.05
N ILE A 1108 21.38 13.21 7.00
CA ILE A 1108 20.49 12.39 6.17
C ILE A 1108 21.28 11.82 4.99
N VAL A 1109 21.45 10.50 4.99
CA VAL A 1109 22.33 9.78 4.06
C VAL A 1109 21.54 8.95 3.06
N THR A 1110 21.80 9.18 1.78
CA THR A 1110 21.37 8.30 0.68
C THR A 1110 22.46 7.27 0.37
N PHE A 1111 22.07 6.04 0.07
CA PHE A 1111 22.93 5.06 -0.57
C PHE A 1111 22.38 4.69 -1.95
N VAL A 1112 23.25 4.57 -2.95
CA VAL A 1112 22.96 4.15 -4.32
C VAL A 1112 23.76 2.90 -4.64
N GLY A 1113 23.10 1.80 -5.03
CA GLY A 1113 23.76 0.54 -5.38
C GLY A 1113 22.80 -0.44 -6.07
N ASP A 1114 23.35 -1.46 -6.71
CA ASP A 1114 22.64 -2.41 -7.56
C ASP A 1114 22.97 -3.89 -7.24
N GLY A 1115 24.09 -4.16 -6.56
CA GLY A 1115 24.51 -5.51 -6.22
C GLY A 1115 23.74 -6.14 -5.05
N THR A 1116 23.67 -7.47 -5.01
CA THR A 1116 23.17 -8.21 -3.83
C THR A 1116 23.97 -7.89 -2.57
N ASN A 1117 25.27 -7.62 -2.75
CA ASN A 1117 26.21 -7.16 -1.73
C ASN A 1117 25.84 -5.81 -1.09
N ASP A 1118 24.92 -5.05 -1.70
CA ASP A 1118 24.53 -3.71 -1.25
C ASP A 1118 23.25 -3.70 -0.42
N SER A 1119 22.49 -4.79 -0.37
CA SER A 1119 21.24 -4.87 0.40
C SER A 1119 21.41 -4.46 1.88
N PRO A 1120 22.47 -4.83 2.61
CA PRO A 1120 22.69 -4.33 3.98
C PRO A 1120 22.94 -2.81 4.05
N ALA A 1121 23.53 -2.23 3.01
CA ALA A 1121 23.83 -0.81 2.91
C ALA A 1121 22.56 0.00 2.56
N LEU A 1122 21.79 -0.49 1.58
CA LEU A 1122 20.47 0.04 1.23
C LEU A 1122 19.52 0.02 2.45
N ALA A 1123 19.53 -1.05 3.24
CA ALA A 1123 18.71 -1.15 4.46
C ALA A 1123 19.16 -0.19 5.60
N ALA A 1124 20.41 0.28 5.59
CA ALA A 1124 20.96 1.18 6.61
C ALA A 1124 20.84 2.67 6.26
N ALA A 1125 20.61 3.00 4.99
CA ALA A 1125 20.45 4.38 4.53
C ALA A 1125 19.08 4.98 4.93
N ASP A 1126 19.03 6.31 5.08
CA ASP A 1126 17.75 7.02 5.30
C ASP A 1126 16.93 7.11 4.01
N VAL A 1127 17.61 6.97 2.87
CA VAL A 1127 17.03 6.85 1.53
C VAL A 1127 17.87 5.88 0.72
N SER A 1128 17.32 4.72 0.37
CA SER A 1128 17.93 3.77 -0.56
C SER A 1128 17.48 4.01 -1.99
N ILE A 1129 18.43 3.96 -2.94
CA ILE A 1129 18.20 4.04 -4.38
C ILE A 1129 18.83 2.82 -5.04
N ALA A 1130 18.08 2.10 -5.88
CA ALA A 1130 18.61 1.01 -6.70
C ALA A 1130 18.38 1.25 -8.20
N MET A 1131 19.25 0.66 -9.02
CA MET A 1131 19.05 0.55 -10.46
C MET A 1131 18.08 -0.60 -10.76
N ALA A 1132 17.22 -0.47 -11.78
CA ALA A 1132 16.32 -1.55 -12.21
C ALA A 1132 17.04 -2.72 -12.92
N SER A 1133 18.30 -2.50 -13.34
CA SER A 1133 19.23 -3.56 -13.75
C SER A 1133 19.92 -4.26 -12.57
N GLY A 1134 19.71 -3.75 -11.35
CA GLY A 1134 20.25 -4.34 -10.13
C GLY A 1134 19.51 -5.59 -9.69
N SER A 1135 20.12 -6.32 -8.77
CA SER A 1135 19.58 -7.57 -8.23
C SER A 1135 18.22 -7.38 -7.53
N ASP A 1136 17.38 -8.42 -7.58
CA ASP A 1136 16.06 -8.43 -6.93
C ASP A 1136 16.12 -8.07 -5.44
N VAL A 1137 17.20 -8.40 -4.75
CA VAL A 1137 17.40 -8.06 -3.32
C VAL A 1137 17.69 -6.57 -3.13
N ALA A 1138 18.48 -5.95 -4.02
CA ALA A 1138 18.71 -4.51 -4.03
C ALA A 1138 17.43 -3.74 -4.38
N VAL A 1139 16.72 -4.16 -5.43
CA VAL A 1139 15.42 -3.63 -5.85
C VAL A 1139 14.36 -3.79 -4.75
N ASN A 1140 14.39 -4.90 -3.99
CA ASN A 1140 13.47 -5.09 -2.86
C ASN A 1140 13.78 -4.23 -1.63
N THR A 1141 15.05 -3.83 -1.44
CA THR A 1141 15.48 -3.00 -0.30
C THR A 1141 15.37 -1.50 -0.59
N ALA A 1142 15.20 -1.10 -1.84
CA ALA A 1142 15.28 0.30 -2.26
C ALA A 1142 14.00 1.12 -2.05
N GLY A 1143 14.14 2.35 -1.53
CA GLY A 1143 13.06 3.33 -1.40
C GLY A 1143 12.73 4.05 -2.72
N PHE A 1144 13.70 4.16 -3.62
CA PHE A 1144 13.53 4.59 -5.01
C PHE A 1144 14.19 3.59 -5.96
N ILE A 1145 13.57 3.34 -7.11
CA ILE A 1145 14.14 2.46 -8.16
C ILE A 1145 14.19 3.25 -9.46
N LEU A 1146 15.35 3.21 -10.12
CA LEU A 1146 15.64 3.93 -11.36
C LEU A 1146 15.53 2.97 -12.54
N LEU A 1147 14.52 3.18 -13.39
CA LEU A 1147 14.26 2.37 -14.59
C LEU A 1147 15.28 2.61 -15.71
N ASN A 1148 15.74 3.85 -15.84
CA ASN A 1148 16.83 4.24 -16.73
C ASN A 1148 18.18 3.98 -16.06
N SER A 1149 19.20 3.64 -16.85
CA SER A 1149 20.57 3.49 -16.35
C SER A 1149 21.34 4.82 -16.15
N ASP A 1150 20.75 5.95 -16.58
CA ASP A 1150 21.32 7.31 -16.53
C ASP A 1150 21.31 7.92 -15.11
N LEU A 1151 22.50 8.24 -14.59
CA LEU A 1151 22.68 8.85 -13.27
C LEU A 1151 22.09 10.27 -13.14
N ASN A 1152 21.76 10.96 -14.24
CA ASN A 1152 21.07 12.27 -14.17
C ASN A 1152 19.67 12.16 -13.55
N THR A 1153 19.05 10.98 -13.57
CA THR A 1153 17.78 10.71 -12.87
C THR A 1153 17.87 11.00 -11.36
N ILE A 1154 19.03 10.74 -10.72
CA ILE A 1154 19.28 11.03 -9.30
C ILE A 1154 19.26 12.54 -9.04
N LEU A 1155 19.83 13.34 -9.95
CA LEU A 1155 19.74 14.80 -9.87
C LEU A 1155 18.29 15.27 -9.98
N ASP A 1156 17.50 14.63 -10.84
CA ASP A 1156 16.08 14.95 -11.05
C ASP A 1156 15.19 14.53 -9.88
N LEU A 1157 15.43 13.37 -9.26
CA LEU A 1157 14.86 12.98 -7.98
C LEU A 1157 15.15 14.04 -6.90
N CYS A 1158 16.40 14.46 -6.75
CA CYS A 1158 16.78 15.52 -5.78
C CYS A 1158 16.07 16.86 -6.06
N LYS A 1159 15.87 17.23 -7.33
CA LYS A 1159 15.09 18.42 -7.73
C LYS A 1159 13.60 18.24 -7.39
N LEU A 1160 13.04 17.06 -7.65
CA LEU A 1160 11.62 16.74 -7.51
C LEU A 1160 11.21 16.63 -6.05
N SER A 1161 11.92 15.86 -5.22
CA SER A 1161 11.63 15.70 -3.78
C SER A 1161 11.62 17.05 -3.05
N ARG A 1162 12.62 17.90 -3.29
CA ARG A 1162 12.67 19.28 -2.76
C ARG A 1162 11.50 20.15 -3.27
N ARG A 1163 11.09 20.02 -4.55
CA ARG A 1163 9.95 20.74 -5.13
C ARG A 1163 8.60 20.28 -4.53
N VAL A 1164 8.41 18.97 -4.34
CA VAL A 1164 7.21 18.36 -3.75
C VAL A 1164 7.08 18.74 -2.28
N PHE A 1165 8.13 18.61 -1.47
CA PHE A 1165 8.04 18.95 -0.04
C PHE A 1165 7.91 20.45 0.23
N ASN A 1166 8.49 21.31 -0.61
CA ASN A 1166 8.17 22.73 -0.55
C ASN A 1166 6.71 23.02 -0.95
N ARG A 1167 6.13 22.28 -1.91
CA ARG A 1167 4.70 22.39 -2.22
C ARG A 1167 3.81 21.95 -1.04
N VAL A 1168 4.13 20.85 -0.36
CA VAL A 1168 3.46 20.41 0.86
C VAL A 1168 3.45 21.52 1.92
N ARG A 1169 4.59 22.17 2.16
CA ARG A 1169 4.70 23.33 3.08
C ARG A 1169 3.80 24.50 2.66
N TRP A 1170 3.81 24.87 1.37
CA TRP A 1170 2.93 25.94 0.86
C TRP A 1170 1.44 25.59 1.01
N ASN A 1171 1.06 24.33 0.79
CA ASN A 1171 -0.32 23.88 0.97
C ASN A 1171 -0.78 23.97 2.44
N PHE A 1172 0.07 23.55 3.39
CA PHE A 1172 -0.20 23.74 4.82
C PHE A 1172 -0.31 25.22 5.20
N LEU A 1173 0.55 26.07 4.65
CA LEU A 1173 0.50 27.51 4.89
C LEU A 1173 -0.80 28.13 4.35
N TRP A 1174 -1.22 27.79 3.13
CA TRP A 1174 -2.51 28.25 2.59
C TRP A 1174 -3.68 27.82 3.48
N ALA A 1175 -3.76 26.53 3.83
CA ALA A 1175 -4.81 26.01 4.71
C ALA A 1175 -4.83 26.70 6.09
N ALA A 1176 -3.66 27.00 6.66
CA ALA A 1176 -3.55 27.70 7.93
C ALA A 1176 -3.91 29.19 7.85
N ILE A 1177 -3.52 29.89 6.77
CA ILE A 1177 -3.77 31.35 6.62
C ILE A 1177 -5.26 31.66 6.67
N TYR A 1178 -6.11 30.93 5.94
CA TYR A 1178 -7.56 31.17 5.97
C TYR A 1178 -8.12 30.99 7.38
N ASN A 1179 -7.80 29.89 8.06
CA ASN A 1179 -8.40 29.59 9.36
C ASN A 1179 -7.87 30.53 10.47
N VAL A 1180 -6.56 30.81 10.50
CA VAL A 1180 -5.94 31.70 11.52
C VAL A 1180 -6.36 33.15 11.35
N SER A 1181 -6.54 33.64 10.11
CA SER A 1181 -7.01 35.01 9.88
C SER A 1181 -8.50 35.19 10.14
N LEU A 1182 -9.34 34.20 9.78
CA LEU A 1182 -10.79 34.33 9.85
C LEU A 1182 -11.40 33.96 11.21
N ILE A 1183 -10.74 33.16 12.06
CA ILE A 1183 -11.29 32.81 13.39
C ILE A 1183 -11.47 34.05 14.30
N PRO A 1184 -10.47 34.96 14.47
CA PRO A 1184 -10.65 36.19 15.23
C PRO A 1184 -11.71 37.12 14.63
N VAL A 1185 -11.81 37.14 13.30
CA VAL A 1185 -12.80 37.92 12.55
C VAL A 1185 -14.22 37.41 12.83
N ALA A 1186 -14.43 36.09 12.77
CA ALA A 1186 -15.71 35.44 13.10
C ALA A 1186 -16.08 35.56 14.58
N ALA A 1187 -15.10 35.59 15.48
CA ALA A 1187 -15.30 35.82 16.91
C ALA A 1187 -15.73 37.26 17.27
N GLY A 1188 -15.81 38.16 16.29
CA GLY A 1188 -16.27 39.54 16.49
C GLY A 1188 -15.19 40.52 16.94
N VAL A 1189 -13.90 40.16 16.90
CA VAL A 1189 -12.80 41.03 17.37
C VAL A 1189 -12.76 42.38 16.63
N PHE A 1190 -13.22 42.41 15.38
CA PHE A 1190 -13.32 43.63 14.57
C PHE A 1190 -14.70 44.31 14.61
N TYR A 1191 -15.68 43.75 15.33
CA TYR A 1191 -17.03 44.34 15.43
C TYR A 1191 -17.01 45.79 15.97
N PRO A 1192 -16.15 46.18 16.94
CA PRO A 1192 -16.06 47.59 17.38
C PRO A 1192 -15.68 48.60 16.29
N ILE A 1193 -15.20 48.16 15.11
CA ILE A 1193 -14.91 49.04 13.98
C ILE A 1193 -16.21 49.38 13.23
N VAL A 1194 -16.54 50.66 13.21
CA VAL A 1194 -17.65 51.20 12.42
C VAL A 1194 -17.28 51.22 10.94
N SER A 1195 -18.07 50.54 10.11
CA SER A 1195 -17.90 50.42 8.65
C SER A 1195 -18.72 51.44 7.86
N GLY A 1196 -19.69 52.10 8.50
CA GLY A 1196 -20.55 53.12 7.91
C GLY A 1196 -21.73 53.44 8.82
N HIS A 1197 -22.69 54.21 8.32
CA HIS A 1197 -23.89 54.62 9.05
C HIS A 1197 -25.16 54.22 8.28
N THR A 1198 -26.22 53.85 9.01
CA THR A 1198 -27.53 53.50 8.46
C THR A 1198 -28.63 54.20 9.26
N VAL A 1199 -29.57 54.87 8.58
CA VAL A 1199 -30.69 55.52 9.25
C VAL A 1199 -31.78 54.49 9.55
N ARG A 1200 -32.20 54.41 10.81
CA ARG A 1200 -33.29 53.55 11.31
C ARG A 1200 -34.17 54.41 12.21
N ASP A 1201 -35.46 54.50 11.88
CA ASP A 1201 -36.48 55.32 12.57
C ASP A 1201 -36.04 56.76 12.88
N GLY A 1202 -35.31 57.37 11.95
CA GLY A 1202 -34.79 58.74 12.04
C GLY A 1202 -33.47 58.90 12.81
N MET A 1203 -33.01 57.86 13.51
CA MET A 1203 -31.71 57.85 14.20
C MET A 1203 -30.61 57.27 13.31
N ILE A 1204 -29.36 57.73 13.51
CA ILE A 1204 -28.18 57.27 12.78
C ILE A 1204 -27.54 56.12 13.56
N VAL A 1205 -27.75 54.89 13.11
CA VAL A 1205 -27.17 53.68 13.70
C VAL A 1205 -25.83 53.38 13.03
N ASN A 1206 -24.85 52.93 13.81
CA ASN A 1206 -23.53 52.54 13.32
C ASN A 1206 -23.56 51.13 12.73
N ARG A 1207 -23.06 50.94 11.51
CA ARG A 1207 -22.93 49.62 10.89
C ARG A 1207 -21.58 49.01 11.25
N HIS A 1208 -21.60 47.97 12.07
CA HIS A 1208 -20.42 47.28 12.56
C HIS A 1208 -19.89 46.21 11.59
N TRP A 1209 -18.60 45.87 11.68
CA TRP A 1209 -17.97 44.90 10.78
C TRP A 1209 -18.17 43.46 11.27
N ARG A 1210 -18.85 42.62 10.48
CA ARG A 1210 -19.22 41.25 10.83
C ARG A 1210 -18.97 40.29 9.67
N LEU A 1211 -18.52 39.07 9.96
CA LEU A 1211 -18.39 37.99 8.98
C LEU A 1211 -19.57 37.03 9.10
N ASP A 1212 -20.51 37.12 8.16
CA ASP A 1212 -21.66 36.20 8.14
C ASP A 1212 -21.22 34.77 7.75
N PRO A 1213 -21.84 33.71 8.30
CA PRO A 1213 -21.44 32.32 8.08
C PRO A 1213 -21.35 31.86 6.62
N VAL A 1214 -22.16 32.43 5.71
CA VAL A 1214 -22.10 32.12 4.27
C VAL A 1214 -20.73 32.48 3.66
N TRP A 1215 -20.17 33.64 4.03
CA TRP A 1215 -18.86 34.08 3.56
C TRP A 1215 -17.72 33.27 4.19
N ALA A 1216 -17.89 32.86 5.46
CA ALA A 1216 -16.98 31.91 6.11
C ALA A 1216 -16.93 30.56 5.39
N ALA A 1217 -18.09 30.00 5.01
CA ALA A 1217 -18.18 28.74 4.29
C ALA A 1217 -17.52 28.82 2.89
N LEU A 1218 -17.77 29.92 2.16
CA LEU A 1218 -17.10 30.18 0.86
C LEU A 1218 -15.58 30.28 1.01
N ALA A 1219 -15.08 30.94 2.06
CA ALA A 1219 -13.65 31.02 2.32
C ALA A 1219 -13.01 29.64 2.59
N MET A 1220 -13.73 28.72 3.23
CA MET A 1220 -13.26 27.34 3.44
C MET A 1220 -13.24 26.51 2.15
N ALA A 1221 -14.18 26.73 1.24
CA ALA A 1221 -14.10 26.17 -0.12
C ALA A 1221 -12.88 26.73 -0.87
N LEU A 1222 -12.65 28.04 -0.83
CA LEU A 1222 -11.50 28.69 -1.48
C LEU A 1222 -10.15 28.24 -0.89
N SER A 1223 -10.06 28.01 0.41
CA SER A 1223 -8.89 27.39 1.08
C SER A 1223 -8.59 26.00 0.49
N SER A 1224 -9.62 25.17 0.36
CA SER A 1224 -9.51 23.81 -0.18
C SER A 1224 -9.14 23.80 -1.66
N VAL A 1225 -9.73 24.70 -2.47
CA VAL A 1225 -9.40 24.89 -3.89
C VAL A 1225 -7.96 25.39 -4.06
N SER A 1226 -7.52 26.32 -3.21
CA SER A 1226 -6.14 26.85 -3.26
C SER A 1226 -5.10 25.74 -3.06
N VAL A 1227 -5.33 24.82 -2.12
CA VAL A 1227 -4.49 23.63 -1.90
C VAL A 1227 -4.47 22.73 -3.14
N VAL A 1228 -5.63 22.42 -3.74
CA VAL A 1228 -5.72 21.53 -4.91
C VAL A 1228 -5.06 22.16 -6.15
N CYS A 1229 -5.32 23.44 -6.44
CA CYS A 1229 -4.68 24.18 -7.54
C CYS A 1229 -3.16 24.30 -7.32
N SER A 1230 -2.72 24.54 -6.09
CA SER A 1230 -1.30 24.57 -5.70
C SER A 1230 -0.64 23.21 -5.97
N SER A 1231 -1.26 22.09 -5.56
CA SER A 1231 -0.76 20.74 -5.85
C SER A 1231 -0.73 20.43 -7.36
N LEU A 1232 -1.77 20.78 -8.12
CA LEU A 1232 -1.81 20.57 -9.57
C LEU A 1232 -0.74 21.39 -10.31
N ALA A 1233 -0.34 22.55 -9.80
CA ALA A 1233 0.74 23.36 -10.36
C ALA A 1233 2.12 22.68 -10.31
N LEU A 1234 2.30 21.56 -9.59
CA LEU A 1234 3.50 20.71 -9.72
C LEU A 1234 3.67 20.13 -11.13
N ARG A 1235 2.58 19.96 -11.90
CA ARG A 1235 2.62 19.49 -13.29
C ARG A 1235 3.13 20.55 -14.27
N VAL A 1236 3.19 21.82 -13.87
CA VAL A 1236 3.61 22.93 -14.73
C VAL A 1236 5.08 23.25 -14.48
N GLU A 1237 5.95 22.98 -15.44
CA GLU A 1237 7.38 23.29 -15.39
C GLU A 1237 7.67 24.80 -15.57
N PHE A 1238 7.19 25.61 -14.61
CA PHE A 1238 7.38 27.07 -14.57
C PHE A 1238 8.84 27.50 -14.77
N THR A 1239 9.80 26.70 -14.31
CA THR A 1239 11.24 26.96 -14.49
C THR A 1239 11.70 26.89 -15.96
N ALA A 1240 11.07 26.09 -16.81
CA ALA A 1240 11.38 26.05 -18.25
C ALA A 1240 10.78 27.26 -18.97
N GLY A 1241 9.53 27.61 -18.65
CA GLY A 1241 8.85 28.80 -19.17
C GLY A 1241 9.57 30.10 -18.80
N ILE A 1242 9.85 30.33 -17.51
CA ILE A 1242 10.53 31.55 -17.04
C ILE A 1242 11.97 31.63 -17.55
N ARG A 1243 12.73 30.51 -17.63
CA ARG A 1243 14.06 30.55 -18.25
C ARG A 1243 14.01 30.82 -19.76
N ARG A 1244 12.98 30.36 -20.48
CA ARG A 1244 12.77 30.73 -21.90
C ARG A 1244 12.36 32.20 -22.06
N LEU A 1245 11.54 32.74 -21.16
CA LEU A 1245 11.17 34.16 -21.15
C LEU A 1245 12.37 35.07 -20.82
N LEU A 1246 13.14 34.76 -19.78
CA LEU A 1246 14.35 35.51 -19.44
C LEU A 1246 15.43 35.40 -20.54
N ARG A 1247 15.59 34.23 -21.18
CA ARG A 1247 16.45 34.09 -22.39
C ARG A 1247 15.87 34.74 -23.66
N LYS A 1248 14.61 35.21 -23.63
CA LYS A 1248 13.97 36.05 -24.66
C LYS A 1248 13.87 37.54 -24.26
N ALA A 1249 14.33 37.90 -23.07
CA ALA A 1249 14.45 39.27 -22.59
C ALA A 1249 15.93 39.71 -22.52
N ASN A 1250 16.85 38.75 -22.37
CA ASN A 1250 18.30 38.92 -22.53
C ASN A 1250 18.79 38.52 -23.94
N ARG A 1251 17.91 38.63 -24.94
CA ARG A 1251 18.16 38.49 -26.38
C ARG A 1251 17.26 39.48 -27.11
#